data_AF-A0A2I4C8C5-F1
#
_entry.id   AF-A0A2I4C8C5-F1
#
_cell.length_a   1.000
_cell.length_b   1.000
_cell.length_c   1.000
_cell.angle_alpha   90.00
_cell.angle_beta   90.00
_cell.angle_gamma   90.00
#
_symmetry.space_group_name_H-M   'P 1'
#
loop_
_entity.id
_entity.type
_entity.pdbx_description
1 polymer ?
#
loop_
_entity_poly.entity_id
_entity_poly.type
_entity_poly.pdbx_seq_one_letter_code
_entity_poly.pdbx_strand_id
1 'polypeptide(L)'
;MSAAALSVVVVVVFFLALYLLHRYGDLWKQQRMVLLGTLLSWYLCFLIVFILPLDVSTTVYNQCIHDTSNQTAFSEDGQTDQANSSPLSVTKACEKPWSYIPDGVLPVFWRVVYWTSQFLTWLLLPFMQSYAQSGAFSRVGKIKTAVIENAIYYGTYLLIFIFLLIYVAAHPKWKLRWTEIQTICITAANTWGLFLLVLLLGYGLVEIPRSYWLSSSHHFLLARTYFKVAKVATEKAAAEENLADVMEEVADVHESVRFNHIFRKHVDTILTKCPIKYQEEMGRNVESSHRENLLLPTKSGLIKLHKKVISAVQRHGQTQVQWSILLDQAFHLEDVAKSQSSPLRIFTQSFSIAPRGWIRRFIYTPTVEWYWECLFRQGFYRLLSVLLALLSAAVVWSECTFFSTHPVLSLFAVFVQNAQQHHNYIVIEMVCFVSILFMCVCVYSTVFRIRFFNYYHLVPHHQTDAYSLQFSGMLFCRLTPPLCLNFLGLIHMDSAISHQDRIQTSYTSIMGSMRLLPVISDGFYIYYPMLVLLLCIATFYNLGSRCLNLLGFHQYITDDDLTSDLVNEGKELIRRERRKKQRAEDGENRRLAWRDRLSNQTASGRTTAGYTKLKDDQNNSIPESNKNETRSDEYTEEQHTSLLQDNFSDEGLSNTRSTGGRYLSLSPSMTGIFDDV
;
A
#
# COMPACT_ATOMS: atom_id res chain seq x y z
N MET A 1 -30.19 17.27 8.71
CA MET A 1 -29.45 17.14 7.43
C MET A 1 -28.40 16.04 7.52
N SER A 2 -28.79 14.76 7.66
CA SER A 2 -27.82 13.65 7.78
C SER A 2 -27.62 12.83 6.49
N ALA A 3 -28.65 12.71 5.64
CA ALA A 3 -28.53 11.99 4.37
C ALA A 3 -27.50 12.61 3.40
N ALA A 4 -27.47 13.94 3.29
CA ALA A 4 -26.51 14.64 2.44
C ALA A 4 -25.07 14.50 2.95
N ALA A 5 -24.84 14.62 4.26
CA ALA A 5 -23.51 14.44 4.86
C ALA A 5 -23.01 13.00 4.68
N LEU A 6 -23.88 12.01 4.92
CA LEU A 6 -23.59 10.60 4.68
C LEU A 6 -23.26 10.34 3.19
N SER A 7 -24.04 10.92 2.26
CA SER A 7 -23.77 10.81 0.82
C SER A 7 -22.43 11.40 0.43
N VAL A 8 -22.04 12.54 1.00
CA VAL A 8 -20.73 13.14 0.75
C VAL A 8 -19.61 12.22 1.23
N VAL A 9 -19.72 11.65 2.44
CA VAL A 9 -18.73 10.69 2.97
C VAL A 9 -18.58 9.48 2.06
N VAL A 10 -19.70 8.86 1.68
CA VAL A 10 -19.75 7.70 0.75
C VAL A 10 -19.03 8.04 -0.55
N VAL A 11 -19.30 9.20 -1.15
CA VAL A 11 -18.70 9.62 -2.42
C VAL A 11 -17.20 9.92 -2.27
N VAL A 12 -16.79 10.61 -1.20
CA VAL A 12 -15.38 10.92 -0.95
C VAL A 12 -14.57 9.65 -0.73
N VAL A 13 -15.09 8.70 0.05
CA VAL A 13 -14.42 7.41 0.30
C VAL A 13 -14.31 6.58 -0.98
N PHE A 14 -15.32 6.63 -1.86
CA PHE A 14 -15.26 5.97 -3.16
C PHE A 14 -14.12 6.53 -4.03
N PHE A 15 -14.01 7.86 -4.12
CA PHE A 15 -12.92 8.49 -4.88
C PHE A 15 -11.55 8.24 -4.25
N LEU A 16 -11.45 8.17 -2.91
CA LEU A 16 -10.22 7.79 -2.21
C LEU A 16 -9.80 6.36 -2.57
N ALA A 17 -10.73 5.40 -2.51
CA ALA A 17 -10.46 4.02 -2.88
C ALA A 17 -10.05 3.90 -4.36
N LEU A 18 -10.72 4.64 -5.25
CA LEU A 18 -10.39 4.67 -6.67
C LEU A 18 -9.01 5.29 -6.95
N TYR A 19 -8.67 6.38 -6.25
CA TYR A 19 -7.35 7.02 -6.36
C TYR A 19 -6.23 6.08 -5.91
N LEU A 20 -6.42 5.40 -4.77
CA LEU A 20 -5.45 4.41 -4.30
C LEU A 20 -5.35 3.23 -5.28
N LEU A 21 -6.48 2.75 -5.81
CA LEU A 21 -6.48 1.66 -6.78
C LEU A 21 -5.72 2.05 -8.05
N HIS A 22 -5.94 3.26 -8.55
CA HIS A 22 -5.16 3.79 -9.67
C HIS A 22 -3.68 3.89 -9.31
N ARG A 23 -3.32 4.36 -8.12
CA ARG A 23 -1.90 4.49 -7.72
C ARG A 23 -1.15 3.15 -7.72
N TYR A 24 -1.79 2.06 -7.31
CA TYR A 24 -1.15 0.74 -7.16
C TYR A 24 -1.37 -0.19 -8.35
N GLY A 25 -2.57 -0.19 -8.94
CA GLY A 25 -2.97 -1.07 -10.04
C GLY A 25 -3.07 -0.35 -11.38
N ASP A 26 -2.76 -1.05 -12.46
CA ASP A 26 -2.97 -0.55 -13.83
C ASP A 26 -4.42 -0.79 -14.26
N LEU A 27 -5.21 0.29 -14.38
CA LEU A 27 -6.63 0.20 -14.78
C LEU A 27 -6.84 -0.35 -16.19
N TRP A 28 -5.83 -0.27 -17.06
CA TRP A 28 -5.94 -0.65 -18.47
C TRP A 28 -5.40 -2.05 -18.74
N LYS A 29 -4.33 -2.46 -18.04
CA LYS A 29 -3.75 -3.80 -18.22
C LYS A 29 -4.43 -4.88 -17.40
N GLN A 30 -4.94 -4.54 -16.21
CA GLN A 30 -5.56 -5.54 -15.34
C GLN A 30 -6.97 -5.92 -15.79
N GLN A 31 -7.38 -7.14 -15.43
CA GLN A 31 -8.72 -7.61 -15.73
C GLN A 31 -9.77 -6.81 -14.93
N ARG A 32 -10.86 -6.38 -15.58
CA ARG A 32 -11.90 -5.56 -14.95
C ARG A 32 -12.48 -6.18 -13.67
N MET A 33 -12.63 -7.51 -13.63
CA MET A 33 -13.13 -8.21 -12.45
C MET A 33 -12.18 -8.11 -11.24
N VAL A 34 -10.87 -8.15 -11.48
CA VAL A 34 -9.84 -7.96 -10.44
C VAL A 34 -9.97 -6.57 -9.83
N LEU A 35 -10.02 -5.56 -10.70
CA LEU A 35 -10.13 -4.15 -10.31
C LEU A 35 -11.42 -3.87 -9.52
N LEU A 36 -12.57 -4.38 -9.99
CA LEU A 36 -13.85 -4.19 -9.31
C LEU A 36 -13.89 -4.88 -7.94
N GLY A 37 -13.37 -6.11 -7.83
CA GLY A 37 -13.29 -6.83 -6.56
C GLY A 37 -12.40 -6.11 -5.53
N THR A 38 -11.24 -5.61 -5.95
CA THR A 38 -10.37 -4.81 -5.10
C THR A 38 -11.01 -3.47 -4.73
N LEU A 39 -11.60 -2.75 -5.69
CA LEU A 39 -12.25 -1.47 -5.42
C LEU A 39 -13.36 -1.64 -4.38
N LEU A 40 -14.20 -2.65 -4.55
CA LEU A 40 -15.31 -2.93 -3.65
C LEU A 40 -14.82 -3.30 -2.24
N SER A 41 -13.79 -4.15 -2.13
CA SER A 41 -13.22 -4.51 -0.82
C SER A 41 -12.61 -3.31 -0.10
N TRP A 42 -11.78 -2.51 -0.78
CA TRP A 42 -11.15 -1.33 -0.19
C TRP A 42 -12.19 -0.28 0.20
N TYR A 43 -13.18 -0.05 -0.66
CA TYR A 43 -14.27 0.87 -0.41
C TYR A 43 -15.05 0.50 0.86
N LEU A 44 -15.48 -0.77 1.00
CA LEU A 44 -16.20 -1.24 2.17
C LEU A 44 -15.38 -1.07 3.46
N CYS A 45 -14.08 -1.35 3.41
CA CYS A 45 -13.19 -1.24 4.57
C CYS A 45 -12.94 0.22 4.99
N PHE A 46 -12.70 1.13 4.04
CA PHE A 46 -12.45 2.54 4.36
C PHE A 46 -13.71 3.26 4.84
N LEU A 47 -14.88 2.83 4.40
CA LEU A 47 -16.14 3.44 4.76
C LEU A 47 -16.46 3.23 6.26
N ILE A 48 -15.98 2.14 6.85
CA ILE A 48 -16.16 1.81 8.27
C ILE A 48 -15.53 2.83 9.22
N VAL A 49 -14.41 3.45 8.82
CA VAL A 49 -13.74 4.51 9.59
C VAL A 49 -14.68 5.69 9.90
N PHE A 50 -15.64 5.95 9.00
CA PHE A 50 -16.60 7.04 9.15
C PHE A 50 -17.94 6.58 9.71
N ILE A 51 -18.43 5.39 9.35
CA ILE A 51 -19.75 4.93 9.80
C ILE A 51 -19.75 4.43 11.25
N LEU A 52 -18.65 3.84 11.73
CA LEU A 52 -18.60 3.32 13.09
C LEU A 52 -18.72 4.43 14.17
N PRO A 53 -18.03 5.58 14.07
CA PRO A 53 -18.29 6.72 14.96
C PRO A 53 -19.74 7.23 14.95
N LEU A 54 -20.40 7.17 13.78
CA LEU A 54 -21.81 7.53 13.63
C LEU A 54 -22.74 6.53 14.32
N ASP A 55 -22.44 5.23 14.24
CA ASP A 55 -23.19 4.19 14.96
C ASP A 55 -23.03 4.35 16.48
N VAL A 56 -21.82 4.65 16.97
CA VAL A 56 -21.58 4.90 18.40
C VAL A 56 -22.35 6.12 18.91
N SER A 57 -22.26 7.27 18.22
CA SER A 57 -22.98 8.49 18.64
C SER A 57 -24.50 8.30 18.60
N THR A 58 -25.03 7.60 17.59
CA THR A 58 -26.46 7.26 17.50
C THR A 58 -26.88 6.31 18.62
N THR A 59 -26.05 5.32 18.96
CA THR A 59 -26.30 4.39 20.07
C THR A 59 -26.34 5.11 21.42
N VAL A 60 -25.41 6.03 21.66
CA VAL A 60 -25.38 6.85 22.90
C VAL A 60 -26.62 7.76 22.99
N TYR A 61 -27.07 8.33 21.87
CA TYR A 61 -28.32 9.08 21.83
C TYR A 61 -29.54 8.21 22.14
N ASN A 62 -29.64 7.01 21.55
CA ASN A 62 -30.72 6.07 21.83
C ASN A 62 -30.71 5.60 23.28
N GLN A 63 -29.53 5.41 23.88
CA GLN A 63 -29.39 5.12 25.31
C GLN A 63 -29.93 6.27 26.16
N CYS A 64 -29.62 7.52 25.83
CA CYS A 64 -30.14 8.70 26.53
C CYS A 64 -31.68 8.74 26.53
N ILE A 65 -32.30 8.45 25.37
CA ILE A 65 -33.77 8.37 25.27
C ILE A 65 -34.31 7.24 26.15
N HIS A 66 -33.70 6.06 26.08
CA HIS A 66 -34.14 4.89 26.85
C HIS A 66 -34.05 5.14 28.36
N ASP A 67 -32.96 5.74 28.84
CA ASP A 67 -32.76 6.07 30.24
C ASP A 67 -33.78 7.12 30.72
N THR A 68 -34.10 8.11 29.86
CA THR A 68 -35.13 9.13 30.13
C THR A 68 -36.53 8.52 30.18
N SER A 69 -36.86 7.63 29.24
CA SER A 69 -38.16 6.93 29.18
C SER A 69 -38.40 6.05 30.40
N ASN A 70 -37.36 5.36 30.89
CA ASN A 70 -37.48 4.54 32.09
C ASN A 70 -37.68 5.41 33.34
N GLN A 71 -37.00 6.54 33.45
CA GLN A 71 -37.20 7.49 34.56
C GLN A 71 -38.63 8.06 34.60
N THR A 72 -39.23 8.34 33.44
CA THR A 72 -40.63 8.77 33.36
C THR A 72 -41.60 7.65 33.77
N ALA A 73 -41.36 6.40 33.38
CA ALA A 73 -42.21 5.26 33.74
C ALA A 73 -42.18 4.94 35.25
N PHE A 74 -41.02 5.02 35.90
CA PHE A 74 -40.90 4.83 37.36
C PHE A 74 -41.54 5.97 38.17
N SER A 75 -41.73 7.15 37.57
CA SER A 75 -42.38 8.29 38.24
C SER A 75 -43.91 8.21 38.19
N GLU A 76 -44.49 7.46 37.24
CA GLU A 76 -45.95 7.28 37.11
C GLU A 76 -46.49 6.14 37.99
N ASP A 77 -45.68 5.14 38.35
CA ASP A 77 -46.13 3.97 39.12
C ASP A 77 -45.95 4.14 40.65
N GLY A 78 -45.56 5.33 41.10
CA GLY A 78 -45.15 5.59 42.48
C GLY A 78 -45.56 6.97 43.02
N GLN A 79 -46.84 7.33 42.96
CA GLN A 79 -47.38 8.41 43.78
C GLN A 79 -48.86 8.20 44.14
N THR A 80 -49.09 7.59 45.30
CA THR A 80 -50.07 8.11 46.27
C THR A 80 -49.30 8.88 47.34
N ASP A 81 -49.70 10.15 47.53
CA ASP A 81 -49.50 10.99 48.72
C ASP A 81 -48.09 11.47 49.10
N GLN A 82 -47.73 12.69 48.69
CA GLN A 82 -47.74 13.91 49.53
C GLN A 82 -46.85 15.02 48.95
N ALA A 83 -47.43 16.22 48.86
CA ALA A 83 -46.81 17.45 48.42
C ALA A 83 -45.80 17.99 49.45
N ASN A 84 -44.58 18.32 49.00
CA ASN A 84 -43.84 19.56 49.26
C ASN A 84 -42.32 19.34 49.15
N SER A 85 -41.74 19.63 47.98
CA SER A 85 -40.47 20.35 47.82
C SER A 85 -40.09 20.45 46.33
N SER A 86 -40.00 21.69 45.83
CA SER A 86 -39.32 22.18 44.61
C SER A 86 -39.25 21.26 43.37
N PRO A 87 -39.92 21.59 42.24
CA PRO A 87 -39.67 20.94 40.97
C PRO A 87 -38.43 21.58 40.34
N LEU A 88 -37.25 20.98 40.55
CA LEU A 88 -36.12 21.20 39.65
C LEU A 88 -35.51 19.87 39.20
N SER A 89 -36.35 18.89 38.87
CA SER A 89 -35.96 17.84 37.95
C SER A 89 -35.96 18.42 36.55
N VAL A 90 -34.85 19.06 36.18
CA VAL A 90 -34.56 19.36 34.77
C VAL A 90 -34.65 18.04 34.03
N THR A 91 -35.75 17.81 33.31
CA THR A 91 -35.83 16.73 32.31
C THR A 91 -34.67 16.98 31.35
N LYS A 92 -33.61 16.16 31.47
CA LYS A 92 -32.46 16.23 30.56
C LYS A 92 -32.97 15.92 29.16
N ALA A 93 -33.17 16.96 28.35
CA ALA A 93 -33.57 16.79 26.97
C ALA A 93 -32.39 16.20 26.19
N CYS A 94 -32.54 14.97 25.71
CA CYS A 94 -31.58 14.37 24.78
C CYS A 94 -31.71 15.10 23.44
N GLU A 95 -30.76 16.00 23.12
CA GLU A 95 -30.75 16.68 21.84
C GLU A 95 -30.28 15.75 20.72
N LYS A 96 -30.96 15.80 19.58
CA LYS A 96 -30.63 14.96 18.44
C LYS A 96 -29.26 15.37 17.86
N PRO A 97 -28.30 14.45 17.70
CA PRO A 97 -27.01 14.80 17.11
C PRO A 97 -27.20 15.25 15.66
N TRP A 98 -26.39 16.21 15.20
CA TRP A 98 -26.39 16.68 13.81
C TRP A 98 -26.33 15.51 12.83
N SER A 99 -25.47 14.54 13.14
CA SER A 99 -25.14 13.37 12.34
C SER A 99 -26.09 12.18 12.55
N TYR A 100 -27.22 12.35 13.25
CA TYR A 100 -28.17 11.27 13.54
C TYR A 100 -28.69 10.58 12.27
N ILE A 101 -28.63 9.25 12.27
CA ILE A 101 -29.14 8.40 11.20
C ILE A 101 -30.47 7.78 11.67
N PRO A 102 -31.54 7.78 10.82
CA PRO A 102 -32.81 7.15 11.18
C PRO A 102 -32.69 5.68 11.56
N ASP A 103 -33.51 5.26 12.51
CA ASP A 103 -33.59 3.87 12.95
C ASP A 103 -33.90 2.93 11.77
N GLY A 104 -33.20 1.79 11.71
CA GLY A 104 -33.32 0.79 10.64
C GLY A 104 -32.30 0.93 9.49
N VAL A 105 -31.75 2.12 9.21
CA VAL A 105 -30.75 2.31 8.15
C VAL A 105 -29.42 1.65 8.51
N LEU A 106 -28.91 1.89 9.72
CA LEU A 106 -27.64 1.33 10.20
C LEU A 106 -27.63 -0.22 10.24
N PRO A 107 -28.66 -0.91 10.78
CA PRO A 107 -28.74 -2.37 10.73
C PRO A 107 -28.75 -2.95 9.30
N VAL A 108 -29.46 -2.31 8.35
CA VAL A 108 -29.47 -2.74 6.95
C VAL A 108 -28.10 -2.53 6.30
N PHE A 109 -27.50 -1.36 6.53
CA PHE A 109 -26.17 -1.03 6.05
C PHE A 109 -25.13 -2.04 6.55
N TRP A 110 -25.07 -2.31 7.85
CA TRP A 110 -24.12 -3.26 8.43
C TRP A 110 -24.34 -4.69 7.93
N ARG A 111 -25.59 -5.10 7.71
CA ARG A 111 -25.92 -6.40 7.09
C ARG A 111 -25.35 -6.49 5.67
N VAL A 112 -25.53 -5.46 4.85
CA VAL A 112 -24.96 -5.42 3.50
C VAL A 112 -23.43 -5.48 3.57
N VAL A 113 -22.79 -4.64 4.38
CA VAL A 113 -21.32 -4.60 4.52
C VAL A 113 -20.77 -5.93 5.00
N TYR A 114 -21.39 -6.55 6.00
CA TYR A 114 -20.94 -7.83 6.55
C TYR A 114 -21.02 -8.95 5.50
N TRP A 115 -22.19 -9.19 4.91
CA TRP A 115 -22.38 -10.30 3.97
C TRP A 115 -21.59 -10.10 2.68
N THR A 116 -21.48 -8.86 2.20
CA THR A 116 -20.61 -8.55 1.06
C THR A 116 -19.15 -8.81 1.41
N SER A 117 -18.66 -8.37 2.57
CA SER A 117 -17.27 -8.63 3.00
C SER A 117 -16.96 -10.12 3.15
N GLN A 118 -17.91 -10.92 3.68
CA GLN A 118 -17.75 -12.37 3.77
C GLN A 118 -17.72 -13.03 2.40
N PHE A 119 -18.63 -12.65 1.49
CA PHE A 119 -18.65 -13.13 0.11
C PHE A 119 -17.35 -12.78 -0.65
N LEU A 120 -16.86 -11.55 -0.49
CA LEU A 120 -15.60 -11.11 -1.09
C LEU A 120 -14.41 -11.91 -0.54
N THR A 121 -14.36 -12.12 0.77
CA THR A 121 -13.22 -12.76 1.45
C THR A 121 -13.12 -14.25 1.14
N TRP A 122 -14.23 -14.98 1.17
CA TRP A 122 -14.22 -16.44 1.10
C TRP A 122 -14.52 -17.00 -0.29
N LEU A 123 -15.18 -16.24 -1.17
CA LEU A 123 -15.55 -16.74 -2.49
C LEU A 123 -14.92 -15.93 -3.62
N LEU A 124 -15.24 -14.64 -3.73
CA LEU A 124 -14.91 -13.88 -4.93
C LEU A 124 -13.41 -13.63 -5.08
N LEU A 125 -12.74 -13.09 -4.05
CA LEU A 125 -11.32 -12.72 -4.17
C LEU A 125 -10.40 -13.95 -4.30
N PRO A 126 -10.55 -15.04 -3.51
CA PRO A 126 -9.75 -16.25 -3.68
C PRO A 126 -9.93 -16.90 -5.07
N PHE A 127 -11.16 -16.95 -5.57
CA PHE A 127 -11.44 -17.43 -6.91
C PHE A 127 -10.74 -16.57 -7.98
N MET A 128 -10.82 -15.25 -7.84
CA MET A 128 -10.20 -14.32 -8.79
C MET A 128 -8.67 -14.37 -8.74
N GLN A 129 -8.06 -14.66 -7.59
CA GLN A 129 -6.62 -14.87 -7.43
C GLN A 129 -6.13 -16.06 -8.24
N SER A 130 -6.76 -17.23 -8.06
CA SER A 130 -6.44 -18.43 -8.84
C SER A 130 -6.73 -18.23 -10.33
N TYR A 131 -7.79 -17.49 -10.66
CA TYR A 131 -8.10 -17.14 -12.05
C TYR A 131 -7.00 -16.29 -12.70
N ALA A 132 -6.51 -15.26 -11.99
CA ALA A 132 -5.46 -14.38 -12.47
C ALA A 132 -4.12 -15.10 -12.65
N GLN A 133 -3.77 -16.01 -11.73
CA GLN A 133 -2.53 -16.80 -11.78
C GLN A 133 -2.56 -17.96 -12.78
N SER A 134 -3.73 -18.31 -13.33
CA SER A 134 -3.84 -19.45 -14.24
C SER A 134 -3.17 -19.19 -15.61
N GLY A 135 -2.23 -20.08 -15.98
CA GLY A 135 -1.56 -20.08 -17.30
C GLY A 135 -2.42 -20.64 -18.45
N ALA A 136 -3.68 -21.01 -18.19
CA ALA A 136 -4.53 -21.64 -19.19
C ALA A 136 -4.90 -20.66 -20.32
N PHE A 137 -4.89 -21.14 -21.56
CA PHE A 137 -5.11 -20.30 -22.75
C PHE A 137 -6.60 -19.96 -23.02
N SER A 138 -7.54 -20.73 -22.45
CA SER A 138 -8.98 -20.53 -22.65
C SER A 138 -9.66 -20.03 -21.37
N ARG A 139 -10.69 -19.17 -21.51
CA ARG A 139 -11.47 -18.65 -20.36
C ARG A 139 -12.07 -19.77 -19.50
N VAL A 140 -12.60 -20.81 -20.14
CA VAL A 140 -13.16 -21.98 -19.45
C VAL A 140 -12.05 -22.78 -18.74
N GLY A 141 -10.87 -22.90 -19.36
CA GLY A 141 -9.71 -23.53 -18.74
C GLY A 141 -9.27 -22.78 -17.48
N LYS A 142 -9.23 -21.45 -17.53
CA LYS A 142 -8.91 -20.60 -16.37
C LYS A 142 -9.91 -20.77 -15.23
N ILE A 143 -11.21 -20.76 -15.54
CA ILE A 143 -12.26 -20.99 -14.53
C ILE A 143 -12.12 -22.39 -13.92
N LYS A 144 -11.93 -23.43 -14.74
CA LYS A 144 -11.77 -24.80 -14.27
C LYS A 144 -10.56 -24.93 -13.34
N THR A 145 -9.41 -24.39 -13.74
CA THR A 145 -8.20 -24.38 -12.89
C THR A 145 -8.44 -23.63 -11.58
N ALA A 146 -9.06 -22.45 -11.64
CA ALA A 146 -9.34 -21.66 -10.45
C ALA A 146 -10.30 -22.35 -9.47
N VAL A 147 -11.34 -23.02 -9.97
CA VAL A 147 -12.25 -23.81 -9.14
C VAL A 147 -11.53 -25.00 -8.51
N ILE A 148 -10.69 -25.72 -9.26
CA ILE A 148 -9.96 -26.87 -8.73
C ILE A 148 -8.98 -26.45 -7.65
N GLU A 149 -8.18 -25.40 -7.87
CA GLU A 149 -7.22 -24.90 -6.88
C GLU A 149 -7.92 -24.47 -5.58
N ASN A 150 -9.03 -23.72 -5.68
CA ASN A 150 -9.82 -23.33 -4.51
C ASN A 150 -10.52 -24.52 -3.86
N ALA A 151 -11.02 -25.49 -4.63
CA ALA A 151 -11.67 -26.69 -4.10
C ALA A 151 -10.68 -27.59 -3.34
N ILE A 152 -9.42 -27.67 -3.79
CA ILE A 152 -8.36 -28.36 -3.05
C ILE A 152 -8.09 -27.62 -1.74
N TYR A 153 -7.91 -26.30 -1.78
CA TYR A 153 -7.65 -25.48 -0.60
C TYR A 153 -8.79 -25.58 0.42
N TYR A 154 -10.03 -25.32 0.03
CA TYR A 154 -11.18 -25.43 0.94
C TYR A 154 -11.50 -26.87 1.34
N GLY A 155 -11.22 -27.84 0.46
CA GLY A 155 -11.37 -29.26 0.74
C GLY A 155 -10.46 -29.71 1.88
N THR A 156 -9.20 -29.27 1.91
CA THR A 156 -8.28 -29.61 3.02
C THR A 156 -8.73 -28.98 4.35
N TYR A 157 -9.17 -27.71 4.37
CA TYR A 157 -9.74 -27.11 5.58
C TYR A 157 -11.01 -27.83 6.05
N LEU A 158 -11.87 -28.23 5.12
CA LEU A 158 -13.09 -28.97 5.44
C LEU A 158 -12.76 -30.32 6.08
N LEU A 159 -11.75 -31.04 5.58
CA LEU A 159 -11.30 -32.30 6.19
C LEU A 159 -10.76 -32.11 7.61
N ILE A 160 -9.94 -31.08 7.83
CA ILE A 160 -9.43 -30.74 9.16
C ILE A 160 -10.60 -30.38 10.10
N PHE A 161 -11.55 -29.58 9.62
CA PHE A 161 -12.73 -29.20 10.38
C PHE A 161 -13.61 -30.40 10.75
N ILE A 162 -13.82 -31.34 9.82
CA ILE A 162 -14.57 -32.57 10.09
C ILE A 162 -13.87 -33.42 11.15
N PHE A 163 -12.53 -33.57 11.07
CA PHE A 163 -11.77 -34.29 12.09
C PHE A 163 -11.91 -33.68 13.48
N LEU A 164 -11.82 -32.34 13.58
CA LEU A 164 -12.05 -31.61 14.83
C LEU A 164 -13.50 -31.77 15.32
N LEU A 165 -14.49 -31.74 14.43
CA LEU A 165 -15.89 -31.92 14.77
C LEU A 165 -16.15 -33.33 15.32
N ILE A 166 -15.56 -34.37 14.72
CA ILE A 166 -15.63 -35.75 15.23
C ILE A 166 -15.01 -35.84 16.63
N TYR A 167 -13.84 -35.20 16.85
CA TYR A 167 -13.22 -35.13 18.17
C TYR A 167 -14.14 -34.50 19.21
N VAL A 168 -14.79 -33.38 18.88
CA VAL A 168 -15.74 -32.71 19.78
C VAL A 168 -17.00 -33.54 20.01
N ALA A 169 -17.52 -34.19 18.97
CA ALA A 169 -18.71 -35.04 19.04
C ALA A 169 -18.49 -36.32 19.86
N ALA A 170 -17.25 -36.82 19.90
CA ALA A 170 -16.88 -37.98 20.71
C ALA A 170 -16.82 -37.66 22.22
N HIS A 171 -16.79 -36.38 22.62
CA HIS A 171 -16.82 -36.00 24.03
C HIS A 171 -18.24 -36.05 24.60
N PRO A 172 -18.56 -36.98 25.54
CA PRO A 172 -19.92 -37.27 25.98
C PRO A 172 -20.62 -36.10 26.72
N LYS A 173 -19.88 -35.03 27.05
CA LYS A 173 -20.42 -33.83 27.72
C LYS A 173 -20.97 -32.79 26.73
N TRP A 174 -20.68 -32.89 25.44
CA TRP A 174 -20.95 -31.81 24.46
C TRP A 174 -22.02 -32.28 23.47
N LYS A 175 -23.26 -31.80 23.64
CA LYS A 175 -24.34 -32.04 22.66
C LYS A 175 -24.21 -31.01 21.54
N LEU A 176 -23.86 -31.44 20.34
CA LEU A 176 -23.76 -30.58 19.15
C LEU A 176 -25.12 -30.44 18.47
N ARG A 177 -25.74 -29.27 18.58
CA ARG A 177 -26.87 -28.81 17.76
C ARG A 177 -26.36 -27.96 16.60
N TRP A 178 -27.16 -27.84 15.56
CA TRP A 178 -26.84 -27.03 14.38
C TRP A 178 -26.48 -25.57 14.72
N THR A 179 -27.17 -24.98 15.69
CA THR A 179 -26.93 -23.61 16.17
C THR A 179 -25.54 -23.45 16.81
N GLU A 180 -25.08 -24.46 17.52
CA GLU A 180 -23.74 -24.46 18.15
C GLU A 180 -22.64 -24.66 17.09
N ILE A 181 -22.89 -25.48 16.07
CA ILE A 181 -21.97 -25.63 14.93
C ILE A 181 -21.83 -24.30 14.16
N GLN A 182 -22.95 -23.64 13.85
CA GLN A 182 -22.93 -22.32 13.19
C GLN A 182 -22.15 -21.30 14.03
N THR A 183 -22.36 -21.32 15.34
CA THR A 183 -21.65 -20.46 16.29
C THR A 183 -20.14 -20.72 16.29
N ILE A 184 -19.72 -21.98 16.34
CA ILE A 184 -18.31 -22.38 16.29
C ILE A 184 -17.67 -21.89 14.98
N CYS A 185 -18.36 -22.04 13.84
CA CYS A 185 -17.86 -21.57 12.54
C CYS A 185 -17.65 -20.06 12.49
N ILE A 186 -18.62 -19.27 12.96
CA ILE A 186 -18.51 -17.80 13.02
C ILE A 186 -17.38 -17.40 13.97
N THR A 187 -17.28 -18.05 15.13
CA THR A 187 -16.25 -17.76 16.13
C THR A 187 -14.86 -18.09 15.58
N ALA A 188 -14.68 -19.24 14.93
CA ALA A 188 -13.41 -19.64 14.33
C ALA A 188 -12.95 -18.71 13.19
N ALA A 189 -13.88 -18.25 12.36
CA ALA A 189 -13.58 -17.28 11.31
C ALA A 189 -13.11 -15.94 11.90
N ASN A 190 -13.76 -15.49 12.98
CA ASN A 190 -13.42 -14.25 13.67
C ASN A 190 -12.11 -14.35 14.47
N THR A 191 -11.82 -15.48 15.14
CA THR A 191 -10.58 -15.66 15.93
C THR A 191 -9.33 -15.66 15.07
N TRP A 192 -9.39 -16.21 13.84
CA TRP A 192 -8.27 -16.11 12.89
C TRP A 192 -7.97 -14.66 12.49
N GLY A 193 -9.01 -13.89 12.15
CA GLY A 193 -8.87 -12.46 11.83
C GLY A 193 -8.34 -11.66 13.02
N LEU A 194 -8.72 -12.03 14.23
CA LEU A 194 -8.31 -11.40 15.47
C LEU A 194 -6.86 -11.71 15.84
N PHE A 195 -6.41 -12.95 15.62
CA PHE A 195 -4.99 -13.31 15.74
C PHE A 195 -4.12 -12.47 14.78
N LEU A 196 -4.54 -12.35 13.51
CA LEU A 196 -3.86 -11.49 12.55
C LEU A 196 -3.91 -10.02 12.97
N LEU A 197 -5.03 -9.55 13.53
CA LEU A 197 -5.16 -8.20 14.06
C LEU A 197 -4.14 -7.93 15.17
N VAL A 198 -3.96 -8.85 16.13
CA VAL A 198 -2.96 -8.69 17.20
C VAL A 198 -1.55 -8.54 16.64
N LEU A 199 -1.18 -9.39 15.68
CA LEU A 199 0.14 -9.33 15.05
C LEU A 199 0.38 -8.00 14.34
N LEU A 200 -0.58 -7.57 13.51
CA LEU A 200 -0.46 -6.37 12.69
C LEU A 200 -0.56 -5.09 13.51
N LEU A 201 -1.49 -5.05 14.47
CA LEU A 201 -1.68 -3.92 15.38
C LEU A 201 -0.46 -3.76 16.30
N GLY A 202 0.00 -4.84 16.92
CA GLY A 202 1.19 -4.82 17.81
C GLY A 202 2.45 -4.32 17.10
N TYR A 203 2.67 -4.74 15.85
CA TYR A 203 3.76 -4.22 15.02
C TYR A 203 3.54 -2.76 14.61
N GLY A 204 2.32 -2.40 14.20
CA GLY A 204 1.98 -1.06 13.70
C GLY A 204 2.04 0.03 14.76
N LEU A 205 1.71 -0.29 16.01
CA LEU A 205 1.77 0.66 17.13
C LEU A 205 3.20 1.14 17.42
N VAL A 206 4.22 0.32 17.14
CA VAL A 206 5.62 0.68 17.39
C VAL A 206 6.32 1.17 16.13
N GLU A 207 6.15 0.46 15.01
CA GLU A 207 6.90 0.74 13.79
C GLU A 207 6.48 2.06 13.14
N ILE A 208 5.20 2.45 13.23
CA ILE A 208 4.73 3.69 12.61
C ILE A 208 5.38 4.94 13.22
N PRO A 209 5.27 5.20 14.53
CA PRO A 209 5.93 6.36 15.12
C PRO A 209 7.46 6.32 14.95
N ARG A 210 8.10 5.13 15.09
CA ARG A 210 9.54 4.94 14.83
C ARG A 210 9.91 5.31 13.40
N SER A 211 9.13 4.87 12.42
CA SER A 211 9.38 5.11 11.00
C SER A 211 9.34 6.60 10.66
N TYR A 212 8.37 7.35 11.21
CA TYR A 212 8.30 8.81 11.06
C TYR A 212 9.46 9.52 11.78
N TRP A 213 9.85 9.04 12.97
CA TRP A 213 11.00 9.57 13.70
C TRP A 213 12.29 9.44 12.90
N LEU A 214 12.57 8.24 12.40
CA LEU A 214 13.77 7.93 11.62
C LEU A 214 13.79 8.69 10.29
N SER A 215 12.61 8.83 9.65
CA SER A 215 12.45 9.60 8.41
C SER A 215 12.68 11.10 8.60
N SER A 216 12.69 11.62 9.83
CA SER A 216 13.02 13.03 10.10
C SER A 216 14.50 13.35 9.86
N SER A 217 15.39 12.37 9.95
CA SER A 217 16.83 12.57 9.79
C SER A 217 17.30 12.27 8.36
N HIS A 218 17.84 13.28 7.70
CA HIS A 218 18.32 13.18 6.32
C HIS A 218 19.44 12.14 6.16
N HIS A 219 20.38 12.11 7.11
CA HIS A 219 21.52 11.19 7.08
C HIS A 219 21.07 9.72 7.15
N PHE A 220 20.20 9.37 8.10
CA PHE A 220 19.65 8.02 8.20
C PHE A 220 18.82 7.66 6.96
N LEU A 221 18.00 8.59 6.47
CA LEU A 221 17.17 8.35 5.29
C LEU A 221 18.01 8.07 4.04
N LEU A 222 19.13 8.77 3.87
CA LEU A 222 20.12 8.49 2.82
C LEU A 222 20.74 7.11 3.00
N ALA A 223 21.24 6.80 4.20
CA ALA A 223 21.87 5.53 4.51
C ALA A 223 20.92 4.34 4.26
N ARG A 224 19.66 4.46 4.71
CA ARG A 224 18.59 3.49 4.44
C ARG A 224 18.30 3.36 2.94
N THR A 225 18.30 4.46 2.20
CA THR A 225 18.09 4.43 0.74
C THR A 225 19.22 3.70 0.04
N TYR A 226 20.49 3.95 0.40
CA TYR A 226 21.64 3.23 -0.15
C TYR A 226 21.53 1.71 0.09
N PHE A 227 21.21 1.30 1.32
CA PHE A 227 21.00 -0.11 1.64
C PHE A 227 19.86 -0.76 0.85
N LYS A 228 18.73 -0.05 0.70
CA LYS A 228 17.63 -0.53 -0.15
C LYS A 228 18.04 -0.66 -1.61
N VAL A 229 18.89 0.24 -2.10
CA VAL A 229 19.41 0.14 -3.47
C VAL A 229 20.23 -1.12 -3.65
N ALA A 230 21.12 -1.46 -2.71
CA ALA A 230 21.88 -2.70 -2.79
C ALA A 230 20.95 -3.94 -2.80
N LYS A 231 19.93 -3.99 -1.94
CA LYS A 231 18.95 -5.09 -1.92
C LYS A 231 18.11 -5.19 -3.21
N VAL A 232 17.62 -4.06 -3.73
CA VAL A 232 16.83 -4.07 -4.97
C VAL A 232 17.72 -4.38 -6.17
N ALA A 233 19.01 -4.05 -6.14
CA ALA A 233 19.95 -4.42 -7.19
C ALA A 233 20.11 -5.94 -7.31
N THR A 234 20.23 -6.65 -6.19
CA THR A 234 20.32 -8.11 -6.19
C THR A 234 19.01 -8.77 -6.61
N GLU A 235 17.86 -8.29 -6.12
CA GLU A 235 16.53 -8.73 -6.57
C GLU A 235 16.33 -8.51 -8.07
N LYS A 236 16.80 -7.37 -8.60
CA LYS A 236 16.74 -7.05 -10.02
C LYS A 236 17.61 -7.97 -10.85
N ALA A 237 18.86 -8.21 -10.44
CA ALA A 237 19.76 -9.12 -11.14
C ALA A 237 19.19 -10.55 -11.21
N ALA A 238 18.67 -11.06 -10.09
CA ALA A 238 18.01 -12.37 -10.04
C ALA A 238 16.75 -12.44 -10.94
N ALA A 239 15.97 -11.35 -11.01
CA ALA A 239 14.82 -11.27 -11.89
C ALA A 239 15.21 -11.19 -13.39
N GLU A 240 16.34 -10.56 -13.71
CA GLU A 240 16.90 -10.51 -15.07
C GLU A 240 17.42 -11.88 -15.52
N GLU A 241 18.12 -12.60 -14.64
CA GLU A 241 18.61 -13.97 -14.88
C GLU A 241 17.44 -14.94 -15.11
N ASN A 242 16.47 -15.00 -14.18
CA ASN A 242 15.29 -15.85 -14.33
C ASN A 242 14.49 -15.52 -15.61
N LEU A 243 14.41 -14.24 -15.99
CA LEU A 243 13.79 -13.88 -17.27
C LEU A 243 14.58 -14.47 -18.45
N ALA A 244 15.91 -14.39 -18.44
CA ALA A 244 16.74 -14.96 -19.50
C ALA A 244 16.56 -16.48 -19.61
N ASP A 245 16.58 -17.21 -18.49
CA ASP A 245 16.39 -18.66 -18.45
C ASP A 245 15.02 -19.07 -19.02
N VAL A 246 13.96 -18.37 -18.62
CA VAL A 246 12.61 -18.62 -19.13
C VAL A 246 12.49 -18.26 -20.62
N MET A 247 13.21 -17.25 -21.10
CA MET A 247 13.24 -16.92 -22.53
C MET A 247 13.97 -18.01 -23.34
N GLU A 248 15.02 -18.65 -22.79
CA GLU A 248 15.67 -19.81 -23.42
C GLU A 248 14.69 -21.00 -23.54
N GLU A 249 13.96 -21.33 -22.46
CA GLU A 249 12.90 -22.37 -22.51
C GLU A 249 11.85 -22.06 -23.60
N VAL A 250 11.50 -20.78 -23.79
CA VAL A 250 10.55 -20.36 -24.83
C VAL A 250 11.16 -20.50 -26.24
N ALA A 251 12.44 -20.18 -26.41
CA ALA A 251 13.13 -20.33 -27.69
C ALA A 251 13.17 -21.81 -28.12
N ASP A 252 13.49 -22.72 -27.21
CA ASP A 252 13.49 -24.17 -27.46
C ASP A 252 12.10 -24.70 -27.86
N VAL A 253 11.05 -24.23 -27.17
CA VAL A 253 9.67 -24.59 -27.50
C VAL A 253 9.22 -23.96 -28.84
N HIS A 254 9.72 -22.77 -29.16
CA HIS A 254 9.43 -22.11 -30.42
C HIS A 254 10.05 -22.85 -31.63
N GLU A 255 11.29 -23.31 -31.47
CA GLU A 255 12.02 -24.09 -32.50
C GLU A 255 11.40 -25.48 -32.70
N SER A 256 11.01 -26.16 -31.61
CA SER A 256 10.45 -27.52 -31.67
C SER A 256 9.04 -27.59 -32.27
N VAL A 257 8.24 -26.51 -32.21
CA VAL A 257 6.84 -26.52 -32.68
C VAL A 257 6.73 -25.95 -34.10
N ARG A 258 6.63 -26.85 -35.08
CA ARG A 258 6.38 -26.51 -36.50
C ARG A 258 5.08 -25.71 -36.70
N PHE A 259 5.06 -24.87 -37.74
CA PHE A 259 3.95 -23.96 -38.08
C PHE A 259 2.58 -24.63 -38.25
N ASN A 260 2.53 -25.89 -38.69
CA ASN A 260 1.27 -26.62 -38.92
C ASN A 260 0.70 -27.32 -37.65
N HIS A 261 1.35 -27.22 -36.50
CA HIS A 261 0.92 -27.93 -35.29
C HIS A 261 -0.22 -27.21 -34.54
N ILE A 262 -1.15 -27.96 -33.94
CA ILE A 262 -2.28 -27.42 -33.14
C ILE A 262 -1.78 -26.54 -31.96
N PHE A 263 -0.59 -26.85 -31.44
CA PHE A 263 0.05 -26.08 -30.36
C PHE A 263 0.69 -24.77 -30.83
N ARG A 264 0.83 -24.52 -32.15
CA ARG A 264 1.46 -23.29 -32.64
C ARG A 264 0.73 -22.04 -32.17
N LYS A 265 -0.60 -22.04 -32.23
CA LYS A 265 -1.45 -20.96 -31.69
C LYS A 265 -1.18 -20.66 -30.21
N HIS A 266 -0.85 -21.69 -29.42
CA HIS A 266 -0.55 -21.56 -28.00
C HIS A 266 0.84 -20.95 -27.80
N VAL A 267 1.83 -21.39 -28.59
CA VAL A 267 3.19 -20.80 -28.60
C VAL A 267 3.16 -19.34 -29.06
N ASP A 268 2.42 -19.01 -30.12
CA ASP A 268 2.28 -17.62 -30.60
C ASP A 268 1.68 -16.74 -29.50
N THR A 269 0.71 -17.25 -28.74
CA THR A 269 0.14 -16.55 -27.58
C THR A 269 1.21 -16.29 -26.51
N ILE A 270 2.09 -17.26 -26.22
CA ILE A 270 3.22 -17.08 -25.30
C ILE A 270 4.17 -16.00 -25.81
N LEU A 271 4.54 -16.04 -27.09
CA LEU A 271 5.46 -15.08 -27.70
C LEU A 271 4.93 -13.64 -27.58
N THR A 272 3.62 -13.41 -27.74
CA THR A 272 3.04 -12.07 -27.55
C THR A 272 3.24 -11.49 -26.14
N LYS A 273 3.57 -12.31 -25.15
CA LYS A 273 3.86 -11.89 -23.78
C LYS A 273 5.34 -11.64 -23.52
N CYS A 274 6.23 -12.09 -24.40
CA CYS A 274 7.67 -11.86 -24.27
C CYS A 274 8.03 -10.40 -24.59
N PRO A 275 9.12 -9.86 -24.01
CA PRO A 275 9.62 -8.53 -24.36
C PRO A 275 10.09 -8.47 -25.81
N ILE A 276 9.90 -7.30 -26.46
CA ILE A 276 10.21 -7.09 -27.90
C ILE A 276 11.65 -7.48 -28.25
N LYS A 277 12.62 -7.18 -27.37
CA LYS A 277 14.04 -7.54 -27.57
C LYS A 277 14.24 -9.03 -27.80
N TYR A 278 13.62 -9.86 -26.96
CA TYR A 278 13.73 -11.33 -27.06
C TYR A 278 12.90 -11.87 -28.24
N GLN A 279 11.79 -11.23 -28.59
CA GLN A 279 11.02 -11.61 -29.78
C GLN A 279 11.84 -11.43 -31.06
N GLU A 280 12.56 -10.32 -31.20
CA GLU A 280 13.42 -10.06 -32.35
C GLU A 280 14.59 -11.04 -32.43
N GLU A 281 15.19 -11.38 -31.30
CA GLU A 281 16.31 -12.32 -31.21
C GLU A 281 15.89 -13.76 -31.53
N MET A 282 14.75 -14.21 -31.00
CA MET A 282 14.16 -15.50 -31.36
C MET A 282 13.80 -15.57 -32.84
N GLY A 283 13.26 -14.49 -33.41
CA GLY A 283 12.93 -14.41 -34.83
C GLY A 283 14.14 -14.57 -35.75
N ARG A 284 15.32 -14.05 -35.35
CA ARG A 284 16.57 -14.20 -36.09
C ARG A 284 17.15 -15.62 -35.99
N ASN A 285 17.04 -16.26 -34.83
CA ASN A 285 17.65 -17.57 -34.60
C ASN A 285 16.94 -18.72 -35.33
N VAL A 286 15.62 -18.62 -35.55
CA VAL A 286 14.81 -19.63 -36.28
C VAL A 286 15.24 -19.81 -37.73
N GLU A 287 15.83 -18.79 -38.36
CA GLU A 287 16.37 -18.90 -39.73
C GLU A 287 17.66 -19.75 -39.80
N SER A 288 18.27 -20.08 -38.66
CA SER A 288 19.62 -20.66 -38.59
C SER A 288 19.72 -22.10 -38.06
N SER A 289 18.67 -22.67 -37.48
CA SER A 289 18.76 -23.94 -36.74
C SER A 289 17.90 -25.08 -37.32
N HIS A 290 18.57 -26.11 -37.83
CA HIS A 290 17.99 -27.40 -38.21
C HIS A 290 18.30 -28.43 -37.10
N ARG A 291 17.56 -28.41 -35.99
CA ARG A 291 17.71 -29.42 -34.93
C ARG A 291 16.53 -30.41 -34.99
N GLU A 292 16.78 -31.59 -35.56
CA GLU A 292 15.75 -32.59 -35.92
C GLU A 292 15.19 -33.40 -34.73
N ASN A 293 15.72 -33.25 -33.51
CA ASN A 293 15.37 -34.11 -32.37
C ASN A 293 14.97 -33.32 -31.10
N LEU A 294 13.97 -32.44 -31.16
CA LEU A 294 13.34 -31.91 -29.94
C LEU A 294 12.01 -32.61 -29.63
N LEU A 295 11.88 -33.04 -28.37
CA LEU A 295 10.68 -33.63 -27.79
C LEU A 295 9.50 -32.66 -27.94
N LEU A 296 8.40 -33.11 -28.56
CA LEU A 296 7.20 -32.29 -28.67
C LEU A 296 6.64 -31.97 -27.27
N PRO A 297 6.33 -30.69 -26.99
CA PRO A 297 5.91 -30.30 -25.66
C PRO A 297 4.44 -30.68 -25.38
N THR A 298 4.18 -31.13 -24.16
CA THR A 298 2.83 -31.47 -23.69
C THR A 298 2.00 -30.21 -23.43
N LYS A 299 0.67 -30.26 -23.64
CA LYS A 299 -0.26 -29.15 -23.34
C LYS A 299 -0.14 -28.61 -21.91
N SER A 300 0.06 -29.50 -20.92
CA SER A 300 0.32 -29.12 -19.52
C SER A 300 1.64 -28.36 -19.36
N GLY A 301 2.69 -28.78 -20.09
CA GLY A 301 3.97 -28.08 -20.16
C GLY A 301 3.84 -26.67 -20.73
N LEU A 302 3.08 -26.49 -21.82
CA LEU A 302 2.80 -25.16 -22.38
C LEU A 302 2.04 -24.25 -21.41
N ILE A 303 1.10 -24.78 -20.64
CA ILE A 303 0.36 -24.02 -19.63
C ILE A 303 1.30 -23.58 -18.50
N LYS A 304 2.19 -24.48 -18.04
CA LYS A 304 3.20 -24.15 -17.03
C LYS A 304 4.20 -23.11 -17.54
N LEU A 305 4.70 -23.28 -18.77
CA LEU A 305 5.61 -22.33 -19.41
C LEU A 305 4.95 -20.95 -19.58
N HIS A 306 3.70 -20.89 -20.04
CA HIS A 306 2.96 -19.64 -20.14
C HIS A 306 2.80 -18.95 -18.77
N LYS A 307 2.53 -19.71 -17.69
CA LYS A 307 2.49 -19.18 -16.32
C LYS A 307 3.85 -18.64 -15.88
N LYS A 308 4.95 -19.37 -16.16
CA LYS A 308 6.33 -18.93 -15.87
C LYS A 308 6.66 -17.63 -16.59
N VAL A 309 6.39 -17.54 -17.91
CA VAL A 309 6.66 -16.34 -18.73
C VAL A 309 5.93 -15.12 -18.20
N ILE A 310 4.62 -15.23 -17.90
CA ILE A 310 3.85 -14.12 -17.32
C ILE A 310 4.50 -13.64 -16.02
N SER A 311 4.86 -14.59 -15.13
CA SER A 311 5.42 -14.28 -13.81
C SER A 311 6.83 -13.65 -13.91
N ALA A 312 7.68 -14.15 -14.80
CA ALA A 312 9.05 -13.66 -15.00
C ALA A 312 9.05 -12.24 -15.61
N VAL A 313 8.28 -12.03 -16.69
CA VAL A 313 8.15 -10.71 -17.35
C VAL A 313 7.61 -9.67 -16.37
N GLN A 314 6.61 -10.05 -15.57
CA GLN A 314 6.03 -9.14 -14.58
C GLN A 314 7.02 -8.82 -13.46
N ARG A 315 7.73 -9.81 -12.93
CA ARG A 315 8.72 -9.61 -11.86
C ARG A 315 9.89 -8.73 -12.33
N HIS A 316 10.37 -8.92 -13.57
CA HIS A 316 11.36 -8.03 -14.18
C HIS A 316 10.83 -6.59 -14.34
N GLY A 317 9.60 -6.41 -14.82
CA GLY A 317 8.98 -5.08 -14.92
C GLY A 317 8.83 -4.38 -13.57
N GLN A 318 8.45 -5.12 -12.53
CA GLN A 318 8.32 -4.62 -11.16
C GLN A 318 9.65 -4.16 -10.58
N THR A 319 10.69 -5.01 -10.64
CA THR A 319 12.03 -4.67 -10.11
C THR A 319 12.64 -3.51 -10.86
N GLN A 320 12.42 -3.41 -12.18
CA GLN A 320 12.90 -2.30 -13.00
C GLN A 320 12.26 -0.96 -12.60
N VAL A 321 10.95 -0.92 -12.34
CA VAL A 321 10.27 0.31 -11.90
C VAL A 321 10.63 0.68 -10.45
N GLN A 322 10.78 -0.31 -9.57
CA GLN A 322 11.26 -0.06 -8.21
C GLN A 322 12.67 0.52 -8.21
N TRP A 323 13.54 -0.03 -9.06
CA TRP A 323 14.88 0.48 -9.28
C TRP A 323 14.86 1.95 -9.69
N SER A 324 14.03 2.34 -10.68
CA SER A 324 13.96 3.74 -11.11
C SER A 324 13.44 4.68 -10.03
N ILE A 325 12.37 4.31 -9.32
CA ILE A 325 11.80 5.12 -8.23
C ILE A 325 12.84 5.32 -7.12
N LEU A 326 13.54 4.25 -6.76
CA LEU A 326 14.51 4.29 -5.67
C LEU A 326 15.75 5.11 -6.06
N LEU A 327 16.19 5.04 -7.32
CA LEU A 327 17.25 5.90 -7.84
C LEU A 327 16.84 7.38 -7.81
N ASP A 328 15.64 7.72 -8.27
CA ASP A 328 15.17 9.11 -8.24
C ASP A 328 15.03 9.62 -6.80
N GLN A 329 14.56 8.79 -5.87
CA GLN A 329 14.54 9.11 -4.45
C GLN A 329 15.96 9.34 -3.90
N ALA A 330 16.92 8.49 -4.27
CA ALA A 330 18.30 8.64 -3.83
C ALA A 330 18.95 9.93 -4.37
N PHE A 331 18.75 10.24 -5.66
CA PHE A 331 19.26 11.46 -6.26
C PHE A 331 18.66 12.71 -5.60
N HIS A 332 17.35 12.71 -5.36
CA HIS A 332 16.69 13.80 -4.64
C HIS A 332 17.28 14.00 -3.25
N LEU A 333 17.48 12.92 -2.48
CA LEU A 333 18.05 13.02 -1.14
C LEU A 333 19.52 13.48 -1.15
N GLU A 334 20.32 13.06 -2.13
CA GLU A 334 21.69 13.56 -2.30
C GLU A 334 21.71 15.06 -2.63
N ASP A 335 20.76 15.53 -3.44
CA ASP A 335 20.63 16.94 -3.81
C ASP A 335 20.16 17.79 -2.62
N VAL A 336 19.27 17.27 -1.77
CA VAL A 336 18.90 17.90 -0.49
C VAL A 336 20.12 18.00 0.43
N ALA A 337 20.93 16.93 0.55
CA ALA A 337 22.13 16.97 1.38
C ALA A 337 23.17 17.99 0.88
N LYS A 338 23.37 18.08 -0.44
CA LYS A 338 24.25 19.09 -1.06
C LYS A 338 23.73 20.52 -0.87
N SER A 339 22.44 20.75 -1.10
CA SER A 339 21.84 22.08 -0.95
C SER A 339 21.74 22.55 0.50
N GLN A 340 21.70 21.63 1.47
CA GLN A 340 21.84 21.97 2.90
C GLN A 340 23.26 22.48 3.23
N SER A 341 24.28 21.93 2.58
CA SER A 341 25.67 22.40 2.74
C SER A 341 26.00 23.67 1.95
N SER A 342 25.16 24.06 0.99
CA SER A 342 25.35 25.26 0.18
C SER A 342 24.91 26.53 0.93
N PRO A 343 25.67 27.63 0.87
CA PRO A 343 25.28 28.91 1.47
C PRO A 343 24.16 29.61 0.67
N LEU A 344 24.03 29.29 -0.62
CA LEU A 344 22.98 29.79 -1.50
C LEU A 344 21.73 28.94 -1.22
N ARG A 345 20.75 29.49 -0.49
CA ARG A 345 19.49 28.83 -0.08
C ARG A 345 18.54 28.58 -1.27
N ILE A 346 19.08 27.99 -2.32
CA ILE A 346 18.42 27.67 -3.58
C ILE A 346 18.54 26.17 -3.76
N PHE A 347 17.41 25.51 -3.98
CA PHE A 347 17.42 24.09 -4.26
C PHE A 347 17.84 23.82 -5.71
N THR A 348 19.04 23.28 -5.91
CA THR A 348 19.55 22.84 -7.21
C THR A 348 19.23 21.36 -7.42
N GLN A 349 18.28 21.05 -8.31
CA GLN A 349 18.01 19.67 -8.73
C GLN A 349 19.03 19.23 -9.78
N SER A 350 19.70 18.09 -9.56
CA SER A 350 20.64 17.53 -10.55
C SER A 350 19.91 16.97 -11.78
N PHE A 351 18.67 16.51 -11.63
CA PHE A 351 17.87 15.92 -12.69
C PHE A 351 16.42 16.41 -12.58
N SER A 352 15.93 17.16 -13.58
CA SER A 352 14.55 17.69 -13.56
C SER A 352 13.55 16.60 -13.98
N ILE A 353 12.67 16.20 -13.06
CA ILE A 353 11.58 15.25 -13.33
C ILE A 353 10.39 16.04 -13.92
N ALA A 354 10.25 15.98 -15.24
CA ALA A 354 9.09 16.44 -16.03
C ALA A 354 8.70 17.93 -15.88
N PRO A 355 8.01 18.54 -16.87
CA PRO A 355 7.60 19.94 -16.77
C PRO A 355 6.59 20.11 -15.62
N ARG A 356 7.00 20.78 -14.55
CA ARG A 356 6.17 21.12 -13.39
C ARG A 356 4.95 21.92 -13.90
N GLY A 357 3.74 21.46 -13.59
CA GLY A 357 2.50 22.14 -13.96
C GLY A 357 2.46 23.60 -13.48
N TRP A 358 1.77 24.48 -14.22
CA TRP A 358 1.77 25.94 -14.01
C TRP A 358 1.47 26.37 -12.56
N ILE A 359 0.51 25.70 -11.91
CA ILE A 359 0.10 25.95 -10.52
C ILE A 359 1.23 25.67 -9.53
N ARG A 360 2.01 24.61 -9.76
CA ARG A 360 3.12 24.21 -8.89
C ARG A 360 4.35 25.10 -9.10
N ARG A 361 4.53 25.66 -10.31
CA ARG A 361 5.59 26.64 -10.60
C ARG A 361 5.36 27.98 -9.91
N PHE A 362 4.09 28.36 -9.71
CA PHE A 362 3.73 29.63 -9.06
C PHE A 362 3.77 29.55 -7.52
N ILE A 363 3.33 28.42 -6.94
CA ILE A 363 3.28 28.23 -5.47
C ILE A 363 4.59 27.67 -4.90
N TYR A 364 5.33 26.88 -5.68
CA TYR A 364 6.52 26.15 -5.25
C TYR A 364 7.78 26.73 -5.93
N THR A 365 8.20 27.91 -5.48
CA THR A 365 9.48 28.51 -5.88
C THR A 365 10.65 27.72 -5.27
N PRO A 366 11.84 27.71 -5.91
CA PRO A 366 13.00 26.93 -5.43
C PRO A 366 13.49 27.33 -4.03
N THR A 367 13.15 28.54 -3.58
CA THR A 367 13.39 29.00 -2.20
C THR A 367 12.41 28.38 -1.20
N VAL A 368 11.11 28.32 -1.54
CA VAL A 368 10.08 27.65 -0.72
C VAL A 368 10.35 26.15 -0.64
N GLU A 369 10.81 25.54 -1.73
CA GLU A 369 11.22 24.13 -1.77
C GLU A 369 12.40 23.87 -0.82
N TRP A 370 13.40 24.77 -0.77
CA TRP A 370 14.51 24.68 0.19
C TRP A 370 14.03 24.79 1.65
N TYR A 371 13.17 25.76 1.98
CA TYR A 371 12.63 25.91 3.33
C TYR A 371 11.81 24.68 3.77
N TRP A 372 10.99 24.14 2.86
CA TRP A 372 10.22 22.94 3.12
C TRP A 372 11.12 21.73 3.36
N GLU A 373 11.99 21.38 2.41
CA GLU A 373 12.78 20.15 2.44
C GLU A 373 13.88 20.17 3.51
N CYS A 374 14.59 21.29 3.68
CA CYS A 374 15.74 21.38 4.58
C CYS A 374 15.36 21.71 6.03
N LEU A 375 14.29 22.50 6.28
CA LEU A 375 13.95 23.00 7.62
C LEU A 375 12.63 22.43 8.16
N PHE A 376 11.50 22.72 7.47
CA PHE A 376 10.17 22.39 8.00
C PHE A 376 9.89 20.88 8.03
N ARG A 377 10.37 20.14 7.03
CA ARG A 377 10.16 18.69 6.92
C ARG A 377 10.64 17.97 8.18
N GLN A 378 11.87 18.22 8.62
CA GLN A 378 12.41 17.56 9.81
C GLN A 378 11.57 17.83 11.07
N GLY A 379 11.16 19.09 11.29
CA GLY A 379 10.31 19.47 12.42
C GLY A 379 8.92 18.82 12.37
N PHE A 380 8.28 18.86 11.21
CA PHE A 380 6.96 18.26 10.99
C PHE A 380 6.95 16.75 11.24
N TYR A 381 7.90 16.01 10.66
CA TYR A 381 8.01 14.55 10.85
C TYR A 381 8.29 14.18 12.31
N ARG A 382 9.08 14.99 13.05
CA ARG A 382 9.30 14.79 14.50
C ARG A 382 8.04 15.04 15.31
N LEU A 383 7.34 16.14 15.08
CA LEU A 383 6.09 16.46 15.78
C LEU A 383 5.04 15.37 15.53
N LEU A 384 4.88 14.96 14.27
CA LEU A 384 3.96 13.90 13.88
C LEU A 384 4.33 12.56 14.53
N SER A 385 5.62 12.22 14.57
CA SER A 385 6.09 11.00 15.25
C SER A 385 5.77 11.02 16.75
N VAL A 386 5.99 12.14 17.44
CA VAL A 386 5.64 12.28 18.86
C VAL A 386 4.13 12.15 19.08
N LEU A 387 3.32 12.81 18.25
CA LEU A 387 1.85 12.69 18.30
C LEU A 387 1.40 11.23 18.12
N LEU A 388 1.93 10.53 17.11
CA LEU A 388 1.61 9.14 16.84
C LEU A 388 2.09 8.22 17.96
N ALA A 389 3.25 8.50 18.58
CA ALA A 389 3.76 7.73 19.71
C ALA A 389 2.88 7.89 20.95
N LEU A 390 2.37 9.10 21.20
CA LEU A 390 1.39 9.34 22.28
C LEU A 390 0.08 8.60 22.01
N LEU A 391 -0.41 8.61 20.77
CA LEU A 391 -1.62 7.85 20.41
C LEU A 391 -1.39 6.32 20.52
N SER A 392 -0.22 5.82 20.11
CA SER A 392 0.16 4.42 20.31
C SER A 392 0.16 4.04 21.79
N ALA A 393 0.78 4.86 22.64
CA ALA A 393 0.81 4.63 24.08
C ALA A 393 -0.60 4.66 24.68
N ALA A 394 -1.46 5.57 24.22
CA ALA A 394 -2.86 5.62 24.63
C ALA A 394 -3.64 4.37 24.22
N VAL A 395 -3.44 3.85 23.01
CA VAL A 395 -4.05 2.59 22.57
C VAL A 395 -3.55 1.42 23.40
N VAL A 396 -2.24 1.25 23.56
CA VAL A 396 -1.66 0.16 24.38
C VAL A 396 -2.16 0.22 25.82
N TRP A 397 -2.22 1.42 26.40
CA TRP A 397 -2.77 1.62 27.73
C TRP A 397 -4.25 1.23 27.81
N SER A 398 -5.06 1.71 26.86
CA SER A 398 -6.49 1.37 26.78
C SER A 398 -6.74 -0.12 26.56
N GLU A 399 -5.89 -0.82 25.80
CA GLU A 399 -5.95 -2.28 25.64
C GLU A 399 -5.68 -2.99 26.96
N CYS A 400 -4.58 -2.65 27.65
CA CYS A 400 -4.21 -3.29 28.91
C CYS A 400 -5.22 -3.03 30.04
N THR A 401 -5.91 -1.89 29.99
CA THR A 401 -6.83 -1.46 31.05
C THR A 401 -8.29 -1.78 30.75
N PHE A 402 -8.60 -2.28 29.56
CA PHE A 402 -9.96 -2.55 29.12
C PHE A 402 -10.73 -3.56 30.00
N PHE A 403 -10.04 -4.51 30.64
CA PHE A 403 -10.64 -5.46 31.59
C PHE A 403 -11.15 -4.78 32.88
N SER A 404 -10.61 -3.62 33.26
CA SER A 404 -10.99 -2.93 34.50
C SER A 404 -12.23 -2.06 34.24
N THR A 405 -13.38 -2.55 34.71
CA THR A 405 -14.68 -1.89 34.56
C THR A 405 -14.94 -0.86 35.66
N HIS A 406 -14.38 -1.07 36.85
CA HIS A 406 -14.47 -0.17 38.00
C HIS A 406 -13.13 -0.09 38.73
N PRO A 407 -12.40 1.04 38.66
CA PRO A 407 -12.66 2.27 37.89
C PRO A 407 -12.42 2.11 36.37
N VAL A 408 -13.04 2.97 35.55
CA VAL A 408 -12.80 3.00 34.10
C VAL A 408 -11.42 3.59 33.83
N LEU A 409 -10.46 2.74 33.45
CA LEU A 409 -9.05 3.12 33.26
C LEU A 409 -8.65 3.35 31.79
N SER A 410 -9.47 2.90 30.83
CA SER A 410 -9.23 3.14 29.40
C SER A 410 -9.43 4.62 29.07
N LEU A 411 -8.40 5.27 28.51
CA LEU A 411 -8.41 6.70 28.18
C LEU A 411 -9.55 7.06 27.22
N PHE A 412 -9.74 6.26 26.16
CA PHE A 412 -10.82 6.49 25.20
C PHE A 412 -12.21 6.32 25.82
N ALA A 413 -12.38 5.33 26.71
CA ALA A 413 -13.64 5.15 27.43
C ALA A 413 -13.93 6.32 28.37
N VAL A 414 -12.92 6.84 29.07
CA VAL A 414 -13.06 8.04 29.93
C VAL A 414 -13.48 9.26 29.10
N PHE A 415 -12.86 9.51 27.95
CA PHE A 415 -13.25 10.62 27.08
C PHE A 415 -14.68 10.50 26.57
N VAL A 416 -15.10 9.29 26.15
CA VAL A 416 -16.46 9.05 25.66
C VAL A 416 -17.49 9.19 26.79
N GLN A 417 -17.23 8.64 27.98
CA GLN A 417 -18.13 8.75 29.12
C GLN A 417 -18.26 10.19 29.62
N ASN A 418 -17.16 10.94 29.66
CA ASN A 418 -17.19 12.36 30.01
C ASN A 418 -17.98 13.18 28.97
N ALA A 419 -17.76 12.92 27.68
CA ALA A 419 -18.51 13.58 26.62
C ALA A 419 -20.01 13.22 26.64
N GLN A 420 -20.35 11.98 27.03
CA GLN A 420 -21.73 11.54 27.25
C GLN A 420 -22.40 12.29 28.40
N GLN A 421 -21.69 12.53 29.51
CA GLN A 421 -22.23 13.31 30.64
C GLN A 421 -22.59 14.75 30.24
N HIS A 422 -21.80 15.34 29.34
CA HIS A 422 -22.04 16.69 28.80
C HIS A 422 -22.93 16.72 27.55
N HIS A 423 -23.47 15.58 27.10
CA HIS A 423 -24.27 15.45 25.88
C HIS A 423 -23.59 16.01 24.60
N ASN A 424 -22.26 15.99 24.56
CA ASN A 424 -21.47 16.52 23.45
C ASN A 424 -21.19 15.44 22.40
N TYR A 425 -22.19 15.14 21.56
CA TYR A 425 -22.10 14.08 20.55
C TYR A 425 -20.98 14.31 19.51
N ILE A 426 -20.66 15.57 19.19
CA ILE A 426 -19.57 15.91 18.25
C ILE A 426 -18.21 15.47 18.82
N VAL A 427 -17.99 15.64 20.13
CA VAL A 427 -16.73 15.21 20.77
C VAL A 427 -16.64 13.68 20.79
N ILE A 428 -17.75 12.99 21.03
CA ILE A 428 -17.80 11.52 20.93
C ILE A 428 -17.42 11.09 19.51
N GLU A 429 -18.05 11.68 18.49
CA GLU A 429 -17.77 11.37 17.09
C GLU A 429 -16.30 11.62 16.72
N MET A 430 -15.72 12.76 17.13
CA MET A 430 -14.33 13.11 16.85
C MET A 430 -13.33 12.20 17.56
N VAL A 431 -13.55 11.87 18.84
CA VAL A 431 -12.70 10.93 19.58
C VAL A 431 -12.77 9.56 18.94
N CYS A 432 -13.97 9.05 18.67
CA CYS A 432 -14.16 7.76 18.01
C CYS A 432 -13.50 7.72 16.62
N PHE A 433 -13.65 8.79 15.82
CA PHE A 433 -13.05 8.91 14.49
C PHE A 433 -11.52 8.90 14.56
N VAL A 434 -10.91 9.68 15.45
CA VAL A 434 -9.44 9.72 15.60
C VAL A 434 -8.90 8.37 16.06
N SER A 435 -9.56 7.71 17.01
CA SER A 435 -9.17 6.40 17.52
C SER A 435 -9.25 5.30 16.45
N ILE A 436 -10.40 5.15 15.76
CA ILE A 436 -10.57 4.13 14.73
C ILE A 436 -9.68 4.39 13.52
N LEU A 437 -9.54 5.65 13.10
CA LEU A 437 -8.65 6.03 12.01
C LEU A 437 -7.21 5.64 12.31
N PHE A 438 -6.74 5.91 13.53
CA PHE A 438 -5.39 5.54 13.93
C PHE A 438 -5.16 4.04 13.95
N MET A 439 -6.10 3.25 14.50
CA MET A 439 -6.01 1.78 14.46
C MET A 439 -6.00 1.24 13.03
N CYS A 440 -6.87 1.77 12.16
CA CYS A 440 -6.87 1.43 10.74
C CYS A 440 -5.55 1.84 10.06
N VAL A 441 -4.98 3.00 10.38
CA VAL A 441 -3.66 3.41 9.87
C VAL A 441 -2.60 2.42 10.33
N CYS A 442 -2.54 2.03 11.61
CA CYS A 442 -1.59 1.04 12.11
C CYS A 442 -1.73 -0.32 11.40
N VAL A 443 -2.95 -0.85 11.30
CA VAL A 443 -3.20 -2.18 10.72
C VAL A 443 -3.03 -2.19 9.20
N TYR A 444 -3.61 -1.23 8.48
CA TYR A 444 -3.53 -1.24 7.02
C TYR A 444 -2.15 -0.82 6.52
N SER A 445 -1.48 0.14 7.15
CA SER A 445 -0.11 0.51 6.74
C SER A 445 0.91 -0.61 6.99
N THR A 446 0.71 -1.44 8.02
CA THR A 446 1.56 -2.63 8.23
C THR A 446 1.27 -3.70 7.19
N VAL A 447 0.01 -3.91 6.80
CA VAL A 447 -0.33 -4.74 5.64
C VAL A 447 0.40 -4.25 4.39
N PHE A 448 0.41 -2.96 4.07
CA PHE A 448 1.15 -2.45 2.91
C PHE A 448 2.69 -2.61 2.99
N ARG A 449 3.25 -2.73 4.20
CA ARG A 449 4.71 -2.76 4.43
C ARG A 449 5.27 -4.18 4.59
N ILE A 450 4.51 -5.09 5.18
CA ILE A 450 4.99 -6.44 5.48
C ILE A 450 5.05 -7.25 4.18
N ARG A 451 6.25 -7.74 3.85
CA ARG A 451 6.46 -8.73 2.79
C ARG A 451 6.21 -10.11 3.37
N PHE A 452 5.06 -10.72 3.07
CA PHE A 452 4.83 -12.13 3.40
C PHE A 452 5.55 -13.01 2.38
N PHE A 453 6.68 -13.63 2.79
CA PHE A 453 7.40 -14.68 2.06
C PHE A 453 7.52 -14.47 0.54
N ASN A 454 7.78 -13.24 0.08
CA ASN A 454 7.87 -12.84 -1.35
C ASN A 454 6.63 -13.08 -2.24
N TYR A 455 5.52 -13.63 -1.72
CA TYR A 455 4.27 -13.84 -2.45
C TYR A 455 3.40 -12.58 -2.55
N TYR A 456 3.58 -11.64 -1.62
CA TYR A 456 2.77 -10.43 -1.52
C TYR A 456 3.64 -9.19 -1.52
N HIS A 457 3.42 -8.30 -2.49
CA HIS A 457 4.11 -7.03 -2.60
C HIS A 457 3.27 -5.98 -3.33
N LEU A 458 3.01 -4.84 -2.68
CA LEU A 458 2.34 -3.69 -3.28
C LEU A 458 3.36 -2.69 -3.80
N VAL A 459 3.42 -2.58 -5.12
CA VAL A 459 4.35 -1.71 -5.84
C VAL A 459 3.58 -0.50 -6.36
N PRO A 460 3.92 0.72 -5.94
CA PRO A 460 3.29 1.91 -6.49
C PRO A 460 3.64 2.08 -7.98
N HIS A 461 2.90 2.93 -8.70
CA HIS A 461 3.07 3.22 -10.14
C HIS A 461 2.57 2.10 -11.05
N HIS A 462 1.42 1.53 -10.71
CA HIS A 462 0.67 0.61 -11.57
C HIS A 462 1.38 -0.74 -11.80
N GLN A 463 2.35 -1.10 -10.96
CA GLN A 463 3.13 -2.36 -11.09
C GLN A 463 2.68 -3.44 -10.11
N THR A 464 1.68 -3.19 -9.27
CA THR A 464 1.17 -4.23 -8.35
C THR A 464 0.53 -5.35 -9.16
N ASP A 465 0.86 -6.60 -8.81
CA ASP A 465 0.22 -7.77 -9.41
C ASP A 465 -1.25 -7.90 -9.02
N ALA A 466 -2.06 -8.43 -9.92
CA ALA A 466 -3.46 -8.77 -9.67
C ALA A 466 -3.62 -9.63 -8.42
N TYR A 467 -2.72 -10.60 -8.21
CA TYR A 467 -2.74 -11.45 -7.03
C TYR A 467 -2.53 -10.66 -5.73
N SER A 468 -1.47 -9.84 -5.67
CA SER A 468 -1.14 -9.03 -4.49
C SER A 468 -2.24 -7.99 -4.20
N LEU A 469 -2.81 -7.40 -5.26
CA LEU A 469 -3.89 -6.44 -5.14
C LEU A 469 -5.16 -7.08 -4.54
N GLN A 470 -5.53 -8.29 -4.99
CA GLN A 470 -6.66 -9.02 -4.43
C GLN A 470 -6.39 -9.55 -3.02
N PHE A 471 -5.14 -9.95 -2.75
CA PHE A 471 -4.74 -10.41 -1.43
C PHE A 471 -4.90 -9.30 -0.40
N SER A 472 -4.53 -8.06 -0.77
CA SER A 472 -4.76 -6.90 0.10
C SER A 472 -6.25 -6.66 0.39
N GLY A 473 -7.12 -6.76 -0.63
CA GLY A 473 -8.56 -6.62 -0.46
C GLY A 473 -9.16 -7.71 0.43
N MET A 474 -8.70 -8.94 0.26
CA MET A 474 -9.10 -10.09 1.08
C MET A 474 -8.67 -9.90 2.54
N LEU A 475 -7.46 -9.42 2.76
CA LEU A 475 -6.93 -9.16 4.10
C LEU A 475 -7.67 -8.01 4.79
N PHE A 476 -7.99 -6.93 4.08
CA PHE A 476 -8.79 -5.83 4.64
C PHE A 476 -10.20 -6.28 5.01
N CYS A 477 -10.92 -6.99 4.13
CA CYS A 477 -12.25 -7.50 4.44
C CYS A 477 -12.25 -8.48 5.63
N ARG A 478 -11.15 -9.23 5.82
CA ARG A 478 -10.98 -10.15 6.95
C ARG A 478 -10.64 -9.47 8.27
N LEU A 479 -9.82 -8.41 8.24
CA LEU A 479 -9.33 -7.71 9.43
C LEU A 479 -10.30 -6.65 9.94
N THR A 480 -11.10 -6.06 9.07
CA THR A 480 -12.01 -4.97 9.47
C THR A 480 -13.01 -5.40 10.54
N PRO A 481 -13.63 -6.58 10.45
CA PRO A 481 -14.57 -7.00 11.46
C PRO A 481 -13.99 -7.13 12.90
N PRO A 482 -12.87 -7.84 13.13
CA PRO A 482 -12.24 -7.88 14.45
C PRO A 482 -11.67 -6.51 14.87
N LEU A 483 -11.23 -5.66 13.94
CA LEU A 483 -10.76 -4.31 14.25
C LEU A 483 -11.87 -3.45 14.86
N CYS A 484 -13.08 -3.51 14.30
CA CYS A 484 -14.23 -2.78 14.85
C CYS A 484 -14.64 -3.30 16.23
N LEU A 485 -14.62 -4.62 16.43
CA LEU A 485 -14.91 -5.22 17.74
C LEU A 485 -13.87 -4.81 18.79
N ASN A 486 -12.59 -4.82 18.43
CA ASN A 486 -11.51 -4.35 19.28
C ASN A 486 -11.70 -2.87 19.67
N PHE A 487 -11.98 -2.00 18.71
CA PHE A 487 -12.29 -0.60 18.98
C PHE A 487 -13.51 -0.40 19.89
N LEU A 488 -14.62 -1.09 19.63
CA LEU A 488 -15.83 -1.00 20.46
C LEU A 488 -15.60 -1.51 21.88
N GLY A 489 -14.71 -2.50 22.04
CA GLY A 489 -14.20 -2.93 23.33
C GLY A 489 -13.50 -1.77 24.06
N LEU A 490 -12.53 -1.12 23.41
CA LEU A 490 -11.71 -0.07 24.02
C LEU A 490 -12.49 1.13 24.56
N ILE A 491 -13.64 1.44 23.97
CA ILE A 491 -14.53 2.54 24.42
C ILE A 491 -15.61 2.09 25.41
N HIS A 492 -15.59 0.82 25.86
CA HIS A 492 -16.61 0.21 26.74
C HIS A 492 -18.05 0.37 26.22
N MET A 493 -18.22 0.29 24.89
CA MET A 493 -19.54 0.24 24.23
C MET A 493 -19.98 -1.20 23.93
N ASP A 494 -19.08 -2.18 24.09
CA ASP A 494 -19.49 -3.58 24.08
C ASP A 494 -20.07 -3.98 25.44
N SER A 495 -21.35 -4.36 25.41
CA SER A 495 -22.10 -4.90 26.55
C SER A 495 -21.43 -6.12 27.20
N ALA A 496 -20.56 -6.85 26.47
CA ALA A 496 -19.82 -7.99 27.04
C ALA A 496 -18.85 -7.57 28.16
N ILE A 497 -18.37 -6.33 28.16
CA ILE A 497 -17.35 -5.86 29.10
C ILE A 497 -17.92 -4.87 30.09
N SER A 498 -18.88 -4.03 29.69
CA SER A 498 -19.36 -2.98 30.58
C SER A 498 -20.22 -3.47 31.76
N HIS A 499 -20.68 -4.73 31.79
CA HIS A 499 -21.59 -5.31 32.81
C HIS A 499 -22.83 -4.45 33.17
N GLN A 500 -23.14 -3.43 32.37
CA GLN A 500 -24.27 -2.52 32.50
C GLN A 500 -25.25 -2.80 31.35
N ASP A 501 -26.55 -2.63 31.62
CA ASP A 501 -27.64 -2.72 30.63
C ASP A 501 -27.55 -1.58 29.61
N ARG A 502 -26.56 -1.65 28.73
CA ARG A 502 -26.37 -0.73 27.61
C ARG A 502 -26.90 -1.33 26.32
N ILE A 503 -27.57 -0.50 25.53
CA ILE A 503 -27.97 -0.81 24.17
C ILE A 503 -26.71 -1.10 23.36
N GLN A 504 -26.68 -2.26 22.71
CA GLN A 504 -25.58 -2.64 21.82
C GLN A 504 -25.64 -1.81 20.53
N THR A 505 -24.47 -1.52 19.97
CA THR A 505 -24.40 -0.88 18.65
C THR A 505 -25.03 -1.75 17.56
N SER A 506 -25.51 -1.10 16.48
CA SER A 506 -26.09 -1.81 15.34
C SER A 506 -25.06 -2.77 14.72
N TYR A 507 -23.79 -2.40 14.73
CA TYR A 507 -22.67 -3.23 14.32
C TYR A 507 -22.57 -4.54 15.14
N THR A 508 -22.51 -4.44 16.47
CA THR A 508 -22.36 -5.61 17.36
C THR A 508 -23.52 -6.60 17.22
N SER A 509 -24.73 -6.10 16.95
CA SER A 509 -25.92 -6.94 16.71
C SER A 509 -25.78 -7.85 15.49
N ILE A 510 -25.16 -7.37 14.41
CA ILE A 510 -24.99 -8.13 13.15
C ILE A 510 -23.73 -9.00 13.18
N MET A 511 -22.65 -8.47 13.72
CA MET A 511 -21.34 -9.11 13.79
C MET A 511 -21.31 -10.28 14.79
N GLY A 512 -22.20 -10.22 15.79
CA GLY A 512 -22.18 -11.11 16.95
C GLY A 512 -21.17 -10.63 17.98
N SER A 513 -21.60 -10.52 19.24
CA SER A 513 -20.68 -10.39 20.36
C SER A 513 -19.94 -11.72 20.57
N MET A 514 -18.67 -11.68 20.95
CA MET A 514 -17.84 -12.87 21.23
C MET A 514 -18.38 -13.78 22.36
N ARG A 515 -19.51 -13.41 22.98
CA ARG A 515 -20.24 -14.13 24.05
C ARG A 515 -20.61 -15.60 23.75
N LEU A 516 -20.55 -16.06 22.50
CA LEU A 516 -21.18 -17.33 22.13
C LEU A 516 -20.37 -18.60 22.48
N LEU A 517 -19.11 -18.47 22.95
CA LEU A 517 -18.36 -19.54 23.61
C LEU A 517 -17.63 -18.98 24.85
N PRO A 518 -18.21 -19.12 26.07
CA PRO A 518 -17.64 -18.57 27.31
C PRO A 518 -16.18 -18.97 27.55
N VAL A 519 -15.82 -20.20 27.19
CA VAL A 519 -14.45 -20.75 27.31
C VAL A 519 -13.42 -19.96 26.49
N ILE A 520 -13.81 -19.45 25.31
CA ILE A 520 -12.93 -18.65 24.46
C ILE A 520 -13.02 -17.17 24.88
N SER A 521 -14.22 -16.69 25.18
CA SER A 521 -14.50 -15.30 25.58
C SER A 521 -13.71 -14.88 26.83
N ASP A 522 -13.73 -15.69 27.90
CA ASP A 522 -13.13 -15.32 29.19
C ASP A 522 -11.59 -15.29 29.13
N GLY A 523 -10.98 -16.26 28.44
CA GLY A 523 -9.54 -16.25 28.19
C GLY A 523 -9.13 -15.14 27.22
N PHE A 524 -9.94 -14.89 26.19
CA PHE A 524 -9.62 -13.92 25.16
C PHE A 524 -9.44 -12.50 25.72
N TYR A 525 -10.34 -12.03 26.59
CA TYR A 525 -10.23 -10.67 27.15
C TYR A 525 -9.01 -10.47 28.07
N ILE A 526 -8.48 -11.55 28.64
CA ILE A 526 -7.27 -11.52 29.49
C ILE A 526 -6.01 -11.62 28.62
N TYR A 527 -5.96 -12.57 27.69
CA TYR A 527 -4.75 -12.87 26.92
C TYR A 527 -4.53 -11.91 25.75
N TYR A 528 -5.59 -11.38 25.14
CA TYR A 528 -5.47 -10.50 23.97
C TYR A 528 -4.66 -9.23 24.28
N PRO A 529 -4.99 -8.43 25.32
CA PRO A 529 -4.18 -7.26 25.66
C PRO A 529 -2.73 -7.59 26.01
N MET A 530 -2.51 -8.71 26.71
CA MET A 530 -1.17 -9.17 27.09
C MET A 530 -0.34 -9.55 25.86
N LEU A 531 -0.95 -10.15 24.84
CA LEU A 531 -0.28 -10.52 23.59
C LEU A 531 0.05 -9.27 22.77
N VAL A 532 -0.86 -8.29 22.69
CA VAL A 532 -0.58 -6.99 22.04
C VAL A 532 0.59 -6.29 22.74
N LEU A 533 0.59 -6.20 24.08
CA LEU A 533 1.67 -5.60 24.85
C LEU A 533 3.00 -6.34 24.63
N LEU A 534 2.98 -7.67 24.70
CA LEU A 534 4.16 -8.50 24.47
C LEU A 534 4.73 -8.28 23.07
N LEU A 535 3.90 -8.20 22.04
CA LEU A 535 4.34 -7.90 20.68
C LEU A 535 4.87 -6.47 20.54
N CYS A 536 4.27 -5.48 21.19
CA CYS A 536 4.80 -4.12 21.22
C CYS A 536 6.21 -4.09 21.85
N ILE A 537 6.41 -4.79 22.96
CA ILE A 537 7.73 -4.90 23.60
C ILE A 537 8.72 -5.65 22.68
N ALA A 538 8.29 -6.77 22.10
CA ALA A 538 9.11 -7.58 21.20
C ALA A 538 9.56 -6.79 19.96
N THR A 539 8.66 -5.98 19.38
CA THR A 539 8.95 -5.13 18.22
C THR A 539 9.79 -3.92 18.61
N PHE A 540 9.56 -3.31 19.78
CA PHE A 540 10.36 -2.20 20.28
C PHE A 540 11.84 -2.58 20.46
N TYR A 541 12.11 -3.76 21.02
CA TYR A 541 13.47 -4.26 21.21
C TYR A 541 14.01 -5.07 20.01
N ASN A 542 13.27 -5.13 18.89
CA ASN A 542 13.65 -5.89 17.70
C ASN A 542 13.95 -7.38 18.00
N LEU A 543 13.23 -8.01 18.93
CA LEU A 543 13.43 -9.43 19.28
C LEU A 543 13.19 -10.34 18.07
N GLY A 544 12.25 -9.98 17.20
CA GLY A 544 11.92 -10.77 16.01
C GLY A 544 13.11 -10.93 15.06
N SER A 545 13.82 -9.84 14.74
CA SER A 545 15.00 -9.90 13.87
C SER A 545 16.16 -10.64 14.55
N ARG A 546 16.35 -10.45 15.87
CA ARG A 546 17.37 -11.16 16.65
C ARG A 546 17.12 -12.67 16.70
N CYS A 547 15.87 -13.08 16.86
CA CYS A 547 15.47 -14.49 16.83
C CYS A 547 15.66 -15.11 15.43
N LEU A 548 15.27 -14.40 14.37
CA LEU A 548 15.50 -14.86 13.00
C LEU A 548 16.99 -14.97 12.65
N ASN A 549 17.82 -14.08 13.20
CA ASN A 549 19.28 -14.16 13.07
C ASN A 549 19.85 -15.39 13.79
N LEU A 550 19.37 -15.69 15.00
CA LEU A 550 19.71 -16.93 15.73
C LEU A 550 19.29 -18.19 14.97
N LEU A 551 18.18 -18.14 14.22
CA LEU A 551 17.69 -19.23 13.37
C LEU A 551 18.37 -19.30 11.99
N GLY A 552 19.37 -18.44 11.71
CA GLY A 552 20.18 -18.47 10.51
C GLY A 552 19.58 -17.75 9.29
N PHE A 553 18.41 -17.13 9.40
CA PHE A 553 17.76 -16.43 8.28
C PHE A 553 18.28 -14.99 8.10
N HIS A 554 19.50 -14.87 7.55
CA HIS A 554 20.15 -13.58 7.28
C HIS A 554 19.43 -12.74 6.20
N GLN A 555 18.54 -13.34 5.40
CA GLN A 555 17.83 -12.64 4.33
C GLN A 555 16.72 -11.69 4.83
N TYR A 556 16.29 -11.82 6.09
CA TYR A 556 15.24 -10.97 6.69
C TYR A 556 15.80 -9.87 7.60
N ILE A 557 17.04 -9.43 7.40
CA ILE A 557 17.60 -8.25 8.07
C ILE A 557 16.66 -7.06 7.84
N THR A 558 15.92 -6.73 8.89
CA THR A 558 15.12 -5.50 8.99
C THR A 558 16.06 -4.30 8.95
N ASP A 559 15.60 -3.19 8.37
CA ASP A 559 16.34 -1.95 8.04
C ASP A 559 17.13 -1.29 9.20
N ASP A 560 17.13 -1.84 10.42
CA ASP A 560 17.69 -1.24 11.63
C ASP A 560 19.18 -1.56 11.84
N ASP A 561 19.67 -2.75 11.47
CA ASP A 561 21.11 -3.05 11.44
C ASP A 561 21.62 -2.86 10.02
N LEU A 562 21.73 -1.59 9.65
CA LEU A 562 22.23 -1.13 8.37
C LEU A 562 23.70 -1.58 8.21
N THR A 563 23.93 -2.75 7.59
CA THR A 563 25.29 -3.24 7.38
C THR A 563 26.07 -2.24 6.53
N SER A 564 27.19 -1.76 7.06
CA SER A 564 28.02 -0.74 6.39
C SER A 564 28.42 -1.16 4.98
N ASP A 565 28.60 -2.46 4.76
CA ASP A 565 29.03 -3.03 3.49
C ASP A 565 27.95 -2.86 2.41
N LEU A 566 26.69 -3.20 2.71
CA LEU A 566 25.56 -3.00 1.78
C LEU A 566 25.28 -1.52 1.51
N VAL A 567 25.51 -0.65 2.50
CA VAL A 567 25.39 0.82 2.32
C VAL A 567 26.46 1.33 1.36
N ASN A 568 27.70 0.88 1.55
CA ASN A 568 28.82 1.28 0.70
C ASN A 568 28.62 0.79 -0.74
N GLU A 569 28.18 -0.45 -0.92
CA GLU A 569 27.80 -1.00 -2.23
C GLU A 569 26.69 -0.16 -2.89
N GLY A 570 25.62 0.13 -2.15
CA GLY A 570 24.52 0.97 -2.64
C GLY A 570 24.96 2.37 -3.06
N LYS A 571 25.89 2.97 -2.30
CA LYS A 571 26.48 4.27 -2.61
C LYS A 571 27.30 4.23 -3.89
N GLU A 572 28.07 3.17 -4.12
CA GLU A 572 28.79 2.98 -5.37
C GLU A 572 27.86 2.79 -6.57
N LEU A 573 26.80 1.99 -6.41
CA LEU A 573 25.79 1.77 -7.45
C LEU A 573 25.14 3.09 -7.87
N ILE A 574 24.74 3.93 -6.90
CA ILE A 574 24.15 5.25 -7.18
C ILE A 574 25.14 6.17 -7.89
N ARG A 575 26.42 6.17 -7.51
CA ARG A 575 27.47 6.93 -8.22
C ARG A 575 27.68 6.44 -9.65
N ARG A 576 27.56 5.14 -9.91
CA ARG A 576 27.67 4.56 -11.26
C ARG A 576 26.47 4.98 -12.11
N GLU A 577 25.26 4.85 -11.59
CA GLU A 577 24.02 5.23 -12.29
C GLU A 577 23.90 6.75 -12.51
N ARG A 578 24.27 7.58 -11.52
CA ARG A 578 24.32 9.04 -11.67
C ARG A 578 25.23 9.45 -12.84
N ARG A 579 26.43 8.88 -12.92
CA ARG A 579 27.36 9.11 -14.05
C ARG A 579 26.79 8.63 -15.38
N LYS A 580 26.03 7.53 -15.38
CA LYS A 580 25.38 6.99 -16.58
C LYS A 580 24.26 7.91 -17.07
N LYS A 581 23.42 8.41 -16.17
CA LYS A 581 22.33 9.36 -16.47
C LYS A 581 22.87 10.70 -16.97
N GLN A 582 23.89 11.24 -16.29
CA GLN A 582 24.57 12.47 -16.72
C GLN A 582 25.18 12.34 -18.12
N ARG A 583 25.87 11.22 -18.40
CA ARG A 583 26.41 10.95 -19.75
C ARG A 583 25.32 10.84 -20.82
N ALA A 584 24.14 10.32 -20.49
CA ALA A 584 23.03 10.21 -21.41
C ALA A 584 22.44 11.61 -21.74
N GLU A 585 22.20 12.43 -20.71
CA GLU A 585 21.71 13.81 -20.88
C GLU A 585 22.71 14.70 -21.61
N ASP A 586 24.00 14.61 -21.28
CA ASP A 586 25.07 15.31 -22.01
C ASP A 586 25.13 14.86 -23.48
N GLY A 587 24.85 13.59 -23.75
CA GLY A 587 24.77 13.04 -25.10
C GLY A 587 23.57 13.59 -25.87
N GLU A 588 22.41 13.69 -25.23
CA GLU A 588 21.18 14.27 -25.81
C GLU A 588 21.32 15.77 -26.03
N ASN A 589 21.84 16.53 -25.06
CA ASN A 589 22.10 17.97 -25.19
C ASN A 589 23.08 18.25 -26.32
N ARG A 590 24.13 17.43 -26.46
CA ARG A 590 25.01 17.52 -27.63
C ARG A 590 24.25 17.26 -28.92
N ARG A 591 23.42 16.21 -29.00
CA ARG A 591 22.61 15.92 -30.20
C ARG A 591 21.65 17.05 -30.55
N LEU A 592 21.00 17.67 -29.56
CA LEU A 592 20.12 18.83 -29.73
C LEU A 592 20.92 20.03 -30.24
N ALA A 593 22.04 20.37 -29.60
CA ALA A 593 22.91 21.46 -30.04
C ALA A 593 23.50 21.23 -31.45
N TRP A 594 23.74 19.98 -31.85
CA TRP A 594 24.10 19.62 -33.22
C TRP A 594 22.92 19.81 -34.19
N ARG A 595 21.70 19.42 -33.80
CA ARG A 595 20.48 19.60 -34.61
C ARG A 595 20.14 21.08 -34.81
N ASP A 596 20.27 21.90 -33.79
CA ASP A 596 19.99 23.34 -33.87
C ASP A 596 21.03 24.06 -34.75
N ARG A 597 22.30 23.66 -34.65
CA ARG A 597 23.34 24.15 -35.58
C ARG A 597 23.06 23.78 -37.03
N LEU A 598 22.62 22.55 -37.29
CA LEU A 598 22.25 22.11 -38.65
C LEU A 598 21.00 22.84 -39.17
N SER A 599 20.01 23.08 -38.31
CA SER A 599 18.81 23.87 -38.61
C SER A 599 19.18 25.32 -38.96
N ASN A 600 20.08 25.94 -38.21
CA ASN A 600 20.52 27.31 -38.48
C ASN A 600 21.34 27.41 -39.78
N GLN A 601 22.14 26.40 -40.13
CA GLN A 601 22.85 26.35 -41.42
C GLN A 601 21.90 26.17 -42.60
N THR A 602 20.85 25.37 -42.47
CA THR A 602 19.83 25.20 -43.53
C THR A 602 18.90 26.41 -43.67
N ALA A 603 18.66 27.16 -42.60
CA ALA A 603 17.96 28.45 -42.64
C ALA A 603 18.82 29.55 -43.30
N SER A 604 20.12 29.61 -43.00
CA SER A 604 21.05 30.58 -43.60
C SER A 604 21.43 30.27 -45.05
N GLY A 605 21.30 29.01 -45.51
CA GLY A 605 21.52 28.62 -46.91
C GLY A 605 20.37 28.99 -47.86
N ARG A 606 19.21 29.41 -47.34
CA ARG A 606 18.03 29.76 -48.14
C ARG A 606 17.95 31.24 -48.55
N THR A 607 18.82 32.11 -48.03
CA THR A 607 18.85 33.55 -48.37
C THR A 607 19.86 33.91 -49.46
N THR A 608 20.59 32.95 -50.05
CA THR A 608 21.56 33.22 -51.12
C THR A 608 21.32 32.32 -52.34
N ALA A 609 20.14 32.41 -52.94
CA ALA A 609 19.91 31.96 -54.31
C ALA A 609 19.30 33.13 -55.09
N GLY A 610 20.18 33.90 -55.73
CA GLY A 610 19.81 35.04 -56.56
C GLY A 610 18.94 34.60 -57.74
N TYR A 611 17.75 35.17 -57.82
CA TYR A 611 16.99 35.29 -59.06
C TYR A 611 17.01 36.76 -59.48
N THR A 612 17.80 37.05 -60.50
CA THR A 612 17.65 38.25 -61.34
C THR A 612 16.33 38.16 -62.09
N LYS A 613 15.41 39.11 -61.84
CA LYS A 613 14.38 39.46 -62.83
C LYS A 613 14.19 40.98 -62.86
N LEU A 614 14.40 41.52 -64.05
CA LEU A 614 14.27 42.91 -64.44
C LEU A 614 12.81 43.40 -64.38
N LYS A 615 12.65 44.59 -63.81
CA LYS A 615 11.80 45.75 -64.17
C LYS A 615 10.31 45.55 -64.51
N ASP A 616 9.41 46.24 -63.80
CA ASP A 616 8.81 47.50 -64.27
C ASP A 616 8.02 48.27 -63.19
N ASP A 617 7.76 49.53 -63.51
CA ASP A 617 7.61 50.74 -62.69
C ASP A 617 6.34 50.95 -61.81
N GLN A 618 6.53 51.89 -60.86
CA GLN A 618 5.67 53.03 -60.46
C GLN A 618 4.92 53.07 -59.10
N ASN A 619 5.30 54.13 -58.35
CA ASN A 619 4.57 55.01 -57.41
C ASN A 619 4.62 54.81 -55.87
N ASN A 620 5.43 55.69 -55.25
CA ASN A 620 5.27 56.51 -54.02
C ASN A 620 4.30 56.08 -52.90
N SER A 621 4.83 55.89 -51.68
CA SER A 621 4.77 56.87 -50.55
C SER A 621 5.36 56.30 -49.24
N ILE A 622 6.00 57.16 -48.44
CA ILE A 622 6.69 56.88 -47.14
C ILE A 622 5.67 56.85 -45.94
N PRO A 623 6.06 56.74 -44.64
CA PRO A 623 5.87 55.56 -43.77
C PRO A 623 4.94 55.81 -42.54
N GLU A 624 4.55 54.76 -41.80
CA GLU A 624 4.23 54.86 -40.35
C GLU A 624 4.17 53.45 -39.71
N SER A 625 5.12 53.12 -38.84
CA SER A 625 4.96 53.04 -37.38
C SER A 625 3.90 52.04 -36.89
N ASN A 626 4.34 50.90 -36.37
CA ASN A 626 4.09 50.59 -34.96
C ASN A 626 5.06 49.56 -34.40
N LYS A 627 5.75 50.01 -33.34
CA LYS A 627 6.54 49.22 -32.40
C LYS A 627 5.59 48.32 -31.59
N ASN A 628 6.07 47.13 -31.24
CA ASN A 628 6.03 46.68 -29.85
C ASN A 628 7.14 45.65 -29.61
N GLU A 629 8.03 46.04 -28.71
CA GLU A 629 9.12 45.26 -28.14
C GLU A 629 8.60 44.15 -27.22
N THR A 630 9.25 42.99 -27.28
CA THR A 630 9.44 42.11 -26.12
C THR A 630 10.90 41.65 -26.14
N ARG A 631 11.77 42.44 -25.49
CA ARG A 631 13.17 42.11 -25.22
C ARG A 631 13.33 42.03 -23.70
N SER A 632 13.18 40.84 -23.16
CA SER A 632 13.47 40.50 -21.76
C SER A 632 13.44 38.98 -21.66
N ASP A 633 14.58 38.32 -21.87
CA ASP A 633 14.84 36.94 -21.38
C ASP A 633 16.31 36.52 -21.56
N GLU A 634 17.13 37.30 -22.27
CA GLU A 634 18.51 36.93 -22.62
C GLU A 634 19.54 37.10 -21.48
N TYR A 635 19.18 37.72 -20.35
CA TYR A 635 20.13 38.01 -19.25
C TYR A 635 20.21 36.94 -18.15
N THR A 636 19.35 35.91 -18.17
CA THR A 636 19.30 34.91 -17.08
C THR A 636 20.10 33.63 -17.38
N GLU A 637 20.42 33.35 -18.66
CA GLU A 637 21.18 32.14 -19.04
C GLU A 637 22.69 32.29 -18.83
N GLU A 638 23.27 33.49 -18.97
CA GLU A 638 24.73 33.69 -18.86
C GLU A 638 25.28 33.55 -17.42
N GLN A 639 24.45 33.76 -16.39
CA GLN A 639 24.88 33.52 -14.99
C GLN A 639 24.90 32.04 -14.61
N HIS A 640 24.23 31.17 -15.37
CA HIS A 640 24.15 29.74 -15.06
C HIS A 640 25.37 28.96 -15.60
N THR A 641 26.04 29.48 -16.63
CA THR A 641 27.24 28.90 -17.23
C THR A 641 28.53 29.37 -16.57
N SER A 642 28.57 30.55 -15.95
CA SER A 642 29.77 31.10 -15.33
C SER A 642 30.07 30.58 -13.92
N LEU A 643 29.15 29.86 -13.27
CA LEU A 643 29.31 29.34 -11.90
C LEU A 643 29.74 27.85 -11.83
N LEU A 644 29.90 27.19 -12.98
CA LEU A 644 30.37 25.79 -13.05
C LEU A 644 31.88 25.66 -13.28
N GLN A 645 32.58 26.78 -13.41
CA GLN A 645 34.02 26.84 -13.62
C GLN A 645 34.65 27.55 -12.41
N ASP A 646 34.92 26.83 -11.33
CA ASP A 646 36.13 27.03 -10.51
C ASP A 646 36.27 26.01 -9.38
N ASN A 647 37.53 25.64 -9.14
CA ASN A 647 38.10 24.74 -8.11
C ASN A 647 38.04 23.23 -8.37
N PHE A 648 38.74 22.79 -9.42
CA PHE A 648 39.54 21.55 -9.35
C PHE A 648 41.02 21.93 -9.27
N SER A 649 41.59 21.88 -8.08
CA SER A 649 43.03 21.85 -7.88
C SER A 649 43.47 20.40 -7.84
N ASP A 650 44.15 19.97 -8.89
CA ASP A 650 44.72 18.64 -9.08
C ASP A 650 46.15 18.66 -8.48
N GLU A 651 46.42 17.84 -7.46
CA GLU A 651 47.79 17.46 -7.10
C GLU A 651 47.99 15.96 -7.35
N GLY A 652 48.70 15.68 -8.45
CA GLY A 652 49.73 14.63 -8.59
C GLY A 652 49.36 13.16 -8.34
N LEU A 653 49.30 12.34 -9.39
CA LEU A 653 50.46 11.53 -9.83
C LEU A 653 50.14 10.63 -11.04
N SER A 654 51.07 10.68 -12.00
CA SER A 654 51.53 9.64 -12.93
C SER A 654 50.53 8.72 -13.66
N ASN A 655 50.41 8.98 -14.96
CA ASN A 655 50.08 8.03 -16.01
C ASN A 655 50.95 6.75 -15.94
N THR A 656 50.30 5.60 -15.75
CA THR A 656 50.86 4.31 -16.18
C THR A 656 49.78 3.51 -16.90
N ARG A 657 49.98 3.33 -18.22
CA ARG A 657 49.26 2.33 -19.02
C ARG A 657 49.50 0.94 -18.42
N SER A 658 48.43 0.21 -18.11
CA SER A 658 48.48 -1.22 -17.87
C SER A 658 47.39 -1.94 -18.65
N THR A 659 47.84 -2.99 -19.32
CA THR A 659 47.17 -3.93 -20.22
C THR A 659 46.16 -4.85 -19.51
N GLY A 660 45.30 -5.46 -20.32
CA GLY A 660 44.12 -6.23 -19.91
C GLY A 660 44.32 -7.28 -18.81
N GLY A 661 43.26 -7.46 -18.01
CA GLY A 661 43.14 -8.47 -16.97
C GLY A 661 41.86 -9.28 -17.16
N ARG A 662 42.05 -10.60 -17.16
CA ARG A 662 41.06 -11.68 -17.33
C ARG A 662 39.91 -11.62 -16.34
N TYR A 663 38.73 -11.99 -16.81
CA TYR A 663 37.57 -12.40 -16.01
C TYR A 663 37.96 -13.52 -15.03
N LEU A 664 37.82 -13.24 -13.73
CA LEU A 664 37.75 -14.28 -12.70
C LEU A 664 36.27 -14.62 -12.51
N SER A 665 35.95 -15.87 -12.83
CA SER A 665 34.66 -16.53 -12.62
C SER A 665 34.20 -16.43 -11.17
N LEU A 666 33.02 -15.84 -10.93
CA LEU A 666 32.29 -16.07 -9.69
C LEU A 666 31.75 -17.50 -9.68
N SER A 667 31.92 -18.17 -8.55
CA SER A 667 31.37 -19.48 -8.21
C SER A 667 29.83 -19.48 -8.22
N PRO A 668 29.17 -20.58 -8.60
CA PRO A 668 27.71 -20.65 -8.62
C PRO A 668 27.14 -20.65 -7.21
N SER A 669 26.11 -19.83 -6.98
CA SER A 669 25.30 -19.85 -5.76
C SER A 669 24.50 -21.16 -5.70
N MET A 670 24.56 -21.84 -4.56
CA MET A 670 23.78 -23.06 -4.31
C MET A 670 22.29 -22.81 -4.52
N THR A 671 21.70 -23.69 -5.34
CA THR A 671 20.27 -23.90 -5.55
C THR A 671 19.51 -24.02 -4.23
N GLY A 672 18.48 -23.21 -4.05
CA GLY A 672 17.55 -23.31 -2.91
C GLY A 672 16.66 -24.55 -3.02
N ILE A 673 16.46 -25.22 -1.88
CA ILE A 673 15.78 -26.53 -1.75
C ILE A 673 14.24 -26.48 -1.85
N PHE A 674 13.63 -25.36 -2.25
CA PHE A 674 12.17 -25.19 -2.21
C PHE A 674 11.51 -24.64 -3.48
N ASP A 675 12.15 -24.71 -4.64
CA ASP A 675 11.53 -24.29 -5.91
C ASP A 675 10.46 -25.26 -6.48
N ASP A 676 10.18 -26.37 -5.79
CA ASP A 676 9.26 -27.42 -6.25
C ASP A 676 8.05 -27.68 -5.30
N VAL A 677 7.35 -26.63 -4.85
CA VAL A 677 5.99 -26.76 -4.26
C VAL A 677 5.00 -25.75 -4.84
#